data_AF-A0A8C5ELL7-F1
#
_entry.id   AF-A0A8C5ELL7-F1
#
_cell.length_a   1.000
_cell.length_b   1.000
_cell.length_c   1.000
_cell.angle_alpha   90.00
_cell.angle_beta   90.00
_cell.angle_gamma   90.00
#
_symmetry.space_group_name_H-M   'P 1'
#
loop_
_entity.id
_entity.type
_entity.pdbx_description
1 polymer ?
#
loop_
_entity_poly.entity_id
_entity_poly.type
_entity_poly.pdbx_seq_one_letter_code
_entity_poly.pdbx_strand_id
1 'polypeptide(L)'
;RPELQHMDALFDMTFLLFPLLLSLHFQLVAWAAMDSCYDDEGQPSRCMPKFENIAFNKTVVASNVCGSPTEDYCMQTGSTRSCHKCDASDPDWSHNASFLTDFNRNEEPTWWQSQSMFYGIQHPNSVNLTLHLGKAFEITYIRLKFYTSRPESFAVYKRTEQDGPWLPYQYYSASCGKTYGKDAKRYLHPGDDEKSALCTDEFSDISPLTGGNVAFSTLEGRPSAYNFDQSLMLQEWVTATDLLISLSRLNTFGDEFFKDAKVLRSYFYAISDLSVGGRCKCNGHASECVEGEHGGLVCACQHHTVGADCQKCHPFYQDRPWARATGDSANQCLKCNCSGRSEECVFDVEQYRSTGSGGRCVGCRDNTAGPHCEKCRENHHRRSVEDPCLPCNCNSNGSVGLQCDAEGRCGCRVGVEGVKCDTCQPGFASLGPDGCRPCECDGRGRVHDCSPLDGRCYCKNNVEGQSCDRCRPGFFNLQHMNPAGCQQCFCFGHSVVCSSSNQHQAVNITSDFTEGTRYSLIDVNEVPLIAAGGFNSFEFQQVLHNLTALKINTSQLAGVTLTAAFLSSDTPISPPAPWVESCSCPVGFTGQFCERCAAEFTREDPSRGPFSTCVPCNCHQHGTCHPETGECECSHFTAGMTCERCLEGYYGNALMGTSGDCRPCPCPGGGSCVQMANPGQVVCTNCPAGQTGMRCQMCEDGYYGDPLGQSGAARPCVRCDCNGNVDLNAVGICDHITGRCMKCLGHTEGENCQRCQRGFFGDAMNQTLSHKCKPCSCNPAGTAGHVNDCHPLTGNCHCLSHVTGRDCGNCDVGFFDLKPGVGCDMCKCNLIGSSSMACHPITGQCVCRAGVEGRLCESCRVGFFGFSSRGCRACNCDPMGSVSMQCHGNGTCLCRQGFVGYKCDKCEINYFHNRETHQCEECPVCYSLVMKQVSLYSSNANTRPVNASSLAFSSGNAKILVSVALKYILKK
;
A
#
# COMPACT_ATOMS: atom_id res chain seq x y z
N ARG A 1 4.14 72.82 -7.37
CA ARG A 1 5.04 72.20 -8.36
C ARG A 1 5.41 70.81 -7.83
N PRO A 2 4.71 69.74 -8.24
CA PRO A 2 4.90 68.40 -7.69
C PRO A 2 5.44 67.43 -8.76
N GLU A 3 6.76 67.45 -8.98
CA GLU A 3 7.47 66.45 -9.77
C GLU A 3 8.76 66.07 -9.03
N LEU A 4 9.26 64.85 -9.24
CA LEU A 4 10.36 64.20 -8.50
C LEU A 4 10.08 63.89 -7.00
N GLN A 5 9.00 63.14 -6.73
CA GLN A 5 8.88 62.25 -5.56
C GLN A 5 8.15 60.94 -5.94
N HIS A 6 8.68 60.17 -6.91
CA HIS A 6 8.00 58.96 -7.40
C HIS A 6 8.90 57.88 -8.05
N MET A 7 10.16 57.70 -7.59
CA MET A 7 11.03 56.62 -8.10
C MET A 7 11.65 55.67 -7.06
N ASP A 8 11.71 56.04 -5.77
CA ASP A 8 12.37 55.19 -4.76
C ASP A 8 11.47 54.11 -4.14
N ALA A 9 10.16 54.15 -4.37
CA ALA A 9 9.20 53.21 -3.78
C ALA A 9 9.04 51.87 -4.54
N LEU A 10 9.68 51.72 -5.70
CA LEU A 10 9.53 50.54 -6.58
C LEU A 10 10.71 49.56 -6.54
N PHE A 11 11.84 49.93 -5.90
CA PHE A 11 13.07 49.11 -5.92
C PHE A 11 13.23 48.20 -4.68
N ASP A 12 12.72 48.60 -3.51
CA ASP A 12 12.84 47.81 -2.27
C ASP A 12 11.83 46.64 -2.20
N MET A 13 10.63 46.79 -2.78
CA MET A 13 9.66 45.68 -2.83
C MET A 13 10.18 44.52 -3.69
N THR A 14 10.85 44.81 -4.81
CA THR A 14 11.45 43.78 -5.67
C THR A 14 12.58 43.02 -4.97
N PHE A 15 13.41 43.69 -4.17
CA PHE A 15 14.57 43.03 -3.53
C PHE A 15 14.21 42.06 -2.39
N LEU A 16 13.04 42.22 -1.77
CA LEU A 16 12.51 41.27 -0.79
C LEU A 16 11.58 40.22 -1.43
N LEU A 17 10.83 40.57 -2.47
CA LEU A 17 10.00 39.61 -3.20
C LEU A 17 10.82 38.62 -4.04
N PHE A 18 11.94 39.02 -4.65
CA PHE A 18 12.73 38.10 -5.48
C PHE A 18 13.26 36.88 -4.71
N PRO A 19 13.90 36.99 -3.53
CA PRO A 19 14.33 35.81 -2.75
C PRO A 19 13.16 35.06 -2.11
N LEU A 20 12.02 35.70 -1.81
CA LEU A 20 10.81 34.98 -1.40
C LEU A 20 10.21 34.18 -2.56
N LEU A 21 10.18 34.72 -3.76
CA LEU A 21 9.70 34.04 -4.97
C LEU A 21 10.67 32.95 -5.43
N LEU A 22 11.99 33.15 -5.30
CA LEU A 22 12.97 32.10 -5.56
C LEU A 22 12.95 30.99 -4.51
N SER A 23 12.69 31.29 -3.23
CA SER A 23 12.55 30.26 -2.20
C SER A 23 11.20 29.55 -2.29
N LEU A 24 10.10 30.23 -2.63
CA LEU A 24 8.85 29.57 -3.02
C LEU A 24 9.04 28.72 -4.27
N HIS A 25 9.71 29.22 -5.33
CA HIS A 25 10.00 28.41 -6.52
C HIS A 25 10.90 27.22 -6.19
N PHE A 26 11.94 27.35 -5.36
CA PHE A 26 12.76 26.19 -4.97
C PHE A 26 12.02 25.20 -4.05
N GLN A 27 11.09 25.66 -3.21
CA GLN A 27 10.22 24.77 -2.43
C GLN A 27 9.13 24.11 -3.29
N LEU A 28 8.57 24.82 -4.28
CA LEU A 28 7.62 24.28 -5.25
C LEU A 28 8.29 23.28 -6.20
N VAL A 29 9.40 23.64 -6.86
CA VAL A 29 10.13 22.79 -7.80
C VAL A 29 10.72 21.55 -7.12
N ALA A 30 11.12 21.64 -5.84
CA ALA A 30 11.53 20.47 -5.05
C ALA A 30 10.38 19.57 -4.58
N TRP A 31 9.11 20.01 -4.69
CA TRP A 31 7.91 19.20 -4.38
C TRP A 31 7.15 18.75 -5.65
N ALA A 32 7.22 19.51 -6.74
CA ALA A 32 6.40 19.32 -7.94
C ALA A 32 6.70 18.02 -8.72
N ALA A 33 7.93 17.50 -8.63
CA ALA A 33 8.43 16.42 -9.48
C ALA A 33 7.74 15.03 -9.33
N MET A 34 6.81 14.85 -8.38
CA MET A 34 5.98 13.63 -8.26
C MET A 34 4.52 13.88 -7.80
N ASP A 35 4.21 15.04 -7.21
CA ASP A 35 2.84 15.40 -6.74
C ASP A 35 1.91 15.86 -7.89
N SER A 36 2.44 16.12 -9.09
CA SER A 36 1.65 16.46 -10.29
C SER A 36 1.63 15.31 -11.31
N CYS A 37 0.48 15.10 -11.96
CA CYS A 37 0.32 14.18 -13.10
C CYS A 37 0.58 14.86 -14.47
N TYR A 38 1.00 16.12 -14.45
CA TYR A 38 1.33 16.90 -15.63
C TYR A 38 2.61 17.68 -15.35
N ASP A 39 3.51 17.77 -16.32
CA ASP A 39 4.72 18.59 -16.22
C ASP A 39 4.43 20.10 -16.38
N ASP A 40 5.48 20.92 -16.27
CA ASP A 40 5.38 22.39 -16.39
C ASP A 40 4.95 22.86 -17.80
N GLU A 41 5.00 21.98 -18.81
CA GLU A 41 4.49 22.24 -20.17
C GLU A 41 3.03 21.79 -20.35
N GLY A 42 2.46 21.10 -19.36
CA GLY A 42 1.12 20.51 -19.40
C GLY A 42 1.05 19.16 -20.10
N GLN A 43 2.18 18.49 -20.36
CA GLN A 43 2.19 17.13 -20.90
C GLN A 43 1.97 16.10 -19.77
N PRO A 44 1.20 15.01 -19.99
CA PRO A 44 0.96 14.01 -18.96
C PRO A 44 2.21 13.26 -18.53
N SER A 45 2.42 13.14 -17.22
CA SER A 45 3.59 12.51 -16.59
C SER A 45 3.18 11.53 -15.47
N ARG A 46 4.04 10.58 -15.12
CA ARG A 46 3.73 9.58 -14.08
C ARG A 46 3.72 10.24 -12.69
N CYS A 47 2.55 10.21 -12.06
CA CYS A 47 2.33 10.65 -10.68
C CYS A 47 2.03 9.47 -9.76
N MET A 48 2.43 9.53 -8.49
CA MET A 48 2.21 8.44 -7.53
C MET A 48 1.88 8.97 -6.13
N PRO A 49 0.99 8.31 -5.36
CA PRO A 49 0.71 8.73 -4.00
C PRO A 49 1.89 8.58 -3.05
N LYS A 50 1.82 9.40 -2.00
CA LYS A 50 2.78 9.50 -0.90
C LYS A 50 2.93 8.16 -0.17
N PHE A 51 4.09 7.97 0.44
CA PHE A 51 4.46 6.75 1.15
C PHE A 51 4.28 6.96 2.65
N GLU A 52 3.50 6.09 3.29
CA GLU A 52 3.01 6.29 4.66
C GLU A 52 2.96 4.96 5.43
N ASN A 53 2.80 5.03 6.76
CA ASN A 53 2.39 3.86 7.55
C ASN A 53 0.87 3.71 7.43
N ILE A 54 0.41 2.91 6.47
CA ILE A 54 -1.01 2.81 6.11
C ILE A 54 -1.87 2.05 7.13
N ALA A 55 -1.23 1.45 8.13
CA ALA A 55 -1.89 0.86 9.31
C ALA A 55 -2.15 1.89 10.43
N PHE A 56 -1.44 3.03 10.45
CA PHE A 56 -1.54 3.99 11.54
C PHE A 56 -2.99 4.52 11.71
N ASN A 57 -3.47 4.51 12.95
CA ASN A 57 -4.83 4.91 13.32
C ASN A 57 -5.94 4.14 12.56
N LYS A 58 -5.69 2.90 12.10
CA LYS A 58 -6.69 1.99 11.51
C LYS A 58 -7.14 0.95 12.53
N THR A 59 -8.44 0.70 12.61
CA THR A 59 -8.99 -0.37 13.45
C THR A 59 -8.61 -1.75 12.93
N VAL A 60 -7.73 -2.45 13.64
CA VAL A 60 -7.44 -3.87 13.39
C VAL A 60 -8.55 -4.73 14.01
N VAL A 61 -9.11 -5.65 13.24
CA VAL A 61 -10.06 -6.65 13.72
C VAL A 61 -9.28 -7.86 14.25
N ALA A 62 -9.09 -7.90 15.57
CA ALA A 62 -8.56 -9.06 16.25
C ALA A 62 -9.68 -10.09 16.52
N SER A 63 -9.49 -11.32 16.05
CA SER A 63 -10.40 -12.45 16.34
C SER A 63 -10.44 -12.86 17.82
N ASN A 64 -9.48 -12.38 18.63
CA ASN A 64 -9.40 -12.66 20.05
C ASN A 64 -8.70 -11.51 20.80
N VAL A 65 -9.20 -11.15 21.97
CA VAL A 65 -8.70 -10.08 22.85
C VAL A 65 -8.94 -10.52 24.29
N CYS A 66 -8.02 -10.23 25.22
CA CYS A 66 -8.23 -10.57 26.63
C CYS A 66 -9.30 -9.71 27.32
N GLY A 67 -9.84 -10.23 28.42
CA GLY A 67 -10.61 -9.44 29.39
C GLY A 67 -12.13 -9.38 29.17
N SER A 68 -12.69 -10.23 28.31
CA SER A 68 -14.14 -10.47 28.24
C SER A 68 -14.45 -11.99 28.11
N PRO A 69 -14.70 -12.71 29.23
CA PRO A 69 -14.76 -12.23 30.60
C PRO A 69 -13.37 -11.80 31.12
N THR A 70 -13.37 -10.99 32.18
CA THR A 70 -12.14 -10.58 32.86
C THR A 70 -11.26 -11.77 33.25
N GLU A 71 -9.97 -11.72 32.92
CA GLU A 71 -9.05 -12.84 33.12
C GLU A 71 -7.72 -12.44 33.80
N ASP A 72 -7.08 -13.38 34.49
CA ASP A 72 -5.70 -13.21 34.98
C ASP A 72 -4.72 -13.74 33.92
N TYR A 73 -3.72 -12.93 33.56
CA TYR A 73 -2.57 -13.34 32.74
C TYR A 73 -1.28 -13.22 33.55
N CYS A 74 -0.23 -13.96 33.19
CA CYS A 74 1.02 -14.00 33.97
C CYS A 74 2.24 -13.71 33.10
N MET A 75 3.00 -12.65 33.41
CA MET A 75 4.24 -12.32 32.71
C MET A 75 5.34 -13.32 33.09
N GLN A 76 5.84 -14.08 32.11
CA GLN A 76 6.93 -15.03 32.32
C GLN A 76 8.30 -14.34 32.27
N THR A 77 8.64 -13.67 33.37
CA THR A 77 9.86 -12.86 33.51
C THR A 77 10.77 -13.39 34.61
N GLY A 78 11.44 -14.51 34.33
CA GLY A 78 12.40 -15.15 35.22
C GLY A 78 11.76 -16.08 36.26
N SER A 79 12.37 -16.16 37.44
CA SER A 79 11.97 -17.09 38.51
C SER A 79 10.67 -16.72 39.25
N THR A 80 10.01 -15.62 38.86
CA THR A 80 8.77 -15.14 39.47
C THR A 80 7.73 -14.81 38.41
N ARG A 81 6.65 -15.60 38.33
CA ARG A 81 5.46 -15.23 37.54
C ARG A 81 4.71 -14.11 38.24
N SER A 82 4.82 -12.88 37.75
CA SER A 82 3.93 -11.78 38.12
C SER A 82 2.62 -11.91 37.34
N CYS A 83 1.50 -12.04 38.04
CA CYS A 83 0.18 -12.15 37.40
C CYS A 83 -0.61 -10.85 37.57
N HIS A 84 -1.20 -10.42 36.46
CA HIS A 84 -1.95 -9.18 36.29
C HIS A 84 -3.34 -9.52 35.74
N LYS A 85 -4.27 -8.57 35.84
CA LYS A 85 -5.64 -8.73 35.35
C LYS A 85 -5.75 -8.10 33.95
N CYS A 86 -6.50 -8.70 33.03
CA CYS A 86 -6.97 -8.04 31.83
C CYS A 86 -8.49 -7.88 31.93
N ASP A 87 -8.99 -6.67 31.76
CA ASP A 87 -10.42 -6.34 31.84
C ASP A 87 -10.78 -5.41 30.68
N ALA A 88 -11.67 -5.86 29.79
CA ALA A 88 -12.09 -5.05 28.63
C ALA A 88 -12.98 -3.86 29.04
N SER A 89 -13.43 -3.82 30.31
CA SER A 89 -14.31 -2.77 30.87
C SER A 89 -13.54 -1.60 31.50
N ASP A 90 -12.27 -1.81 31.85
CA ASP A 90 -11.45 -0.86 32.60
C ASP A 90 -10.27 -0.39 31.72
N PRO A 91 -10.22 0.89 31.30
CA PRO A 91 -9.18 1.40 30.41
C PRO A 91 -7.76 1.07 30.85
N ASP A 92 -7.48 1.15 32.16
CA ASP A 92 -6.13 0.96 32.74
C ASP A 92 -5.67 -0.51 32.72
N TRP A 93 -6.59 -1.46 32.49
CA TRP A 93 -6.31 -2.90 32.41
C TRP A 93 -6.79 -3.51 31.08
N SER A 94 -7.11 -2.69 30.09
CA SER A 94 -7.56 -3.11 28.76
C SER A 94 -6.38 -3.22 27.79
N HIS A 95 -6.38 -4.25 26.94
CA HIS A 95 -5.33 -4.50 25.94
C HIS A 95 -5.94 -4.70 24.54
N ASN A 96 -6.72 -3.71 24.12
CA ASN A 96 -7.55 -3.77 22.92
C ASN A 96 -6.75 -3.66 21.61
N ALA A 97 -7.37 -3.99 20.47
CA ALA A 97 -6.71 -4.05 19.17
C ALA A 97 -6.33 -2.67 18.56
N SER A 98 -6.72 -1.54 19.16
CA SER A 98 -6.26 -0.22 18.70
C SER A 98 -4.80 0.07 19.08
N PHE A 99 -4.30 -0.55 20.16
CA PHE A 99 -2.90 -0.56 20.59
C PHE A 99 -1.95 -1.38 19.68
N LEU A 100 -2.41 -1.74 18.49
CA LEU A 100 -1.57 -2.21 17.38
C LEU A 100 -1.13 -1.06 16.47
N THR A 101 -1.82 0.09 16.51
CA THR A 101 -1.79 1.11 15.44
C THR A 101 -1.80 2.55 15.95
N ASP A 102 -1.65 2.72 17.26
CA ASP A 102 -1.56 4.00 17.96
C ASP A 102 -0.14 4.60 17.89
N PHE A 103 0.10 5.66 18.67
CA PHE A 103 1.42 6.31 18.70
C PHE A 103 2.34 5.64 19.72
N ASN A 104 2.97 4.54 19.31
CA ASN A 104 3.90 3.74 20.12
C ASN A 104 5.03 4.59 20.75
N ARG A 105 5.19 4.49 22.08
CA ARG A 105 6.28 5.09 22.85
C ARG A 105 7.06 4.02 23.61
N ASN A 106 8.39 4.04 23.48
CA ASN A 106 9.26 3.06 24.15
C ASN A 106 9.34 3.23 25.68
N GLU A 107 8.90 4.37 26.22
CA GLU A 107 8.93 4.67 27.66
C GLU A 107 7.64 4.24 28.39
N GLU A 108 6.52 4.25 27.67
CA GLU A 108 5.18 3.85 28.15
C GLU A 108 4.54 2.98 27.04
N PRO A 109 4.92 1.68 26.93
CA PRO A 109 4.45 0.84 25.84
C PRO A 109 2.99 0.43 26.04
N THR A 110 2.15 0.78 25.07
CA THR A 110 0.83 0.17 24.82
C THR A 110 1.00 -1.18 24.11
N TRP A 111 0.04 -2.09 24.28
CA TRP A 111 -0.02 -3.32 23.48
C TRP A 111 -1.44 -3.89 23.37
N TRP A 112 -1.74 -4.53 22.24
CA TRP A 112 -2.85 -5.48 22.14
C TRP A 112 -2.42 -6.82 22.74
N GLN A 113 -3.36 -7.53 23.36
CA GLN A 113 -3.15 -8.85 23.95
C GLN A 113 -4.29 -9.83 23.62
N SER A 114 -3.94 -11.01 23.11
CA SER A 114 -4.88 -12.13 23.03
C SER A 114 -5.21 -12.67 24.43
N GLN A 115 -6.31 -13.42 24.54
CA GLN A 115 -6.47 -14.33 25.66
C GLN A 115 -5.28 -15.29 25.75
N SER A 116 -5.08 -15.82 26.95
CA SER A 116 -4.05 -16.82 27.19
C SER A 116 -4.41 -18.21 26.70
N MET A 117 -3.40 -19.10 26.60
CA MET A 117 -3.55 -20.50 26.19
C MET A 117 -4.54 -21.27 27.08
N PHE A 118 -4.81 -20.79 28.30
CA PHE A 118 -5.85 -21.30 29.19
C PHE A 118 -7.24 -21.25 28.55
N TYR A 119 -7.50 -20.27 27.68
CA TYR A 119 -8.73 -20.11 26.91
C TYR A 119 -8.64 -20.77 25.51
N GLY A 120 -7.68 -21.67 25.30
CA GLY A 120 -7.54 -22.43 24.06
C GLY A 120 -6.72 -21.74 22.96
N ILE A 121 -6.02 -20.65 23.27
CA ILE A 121 -5.12 -19.97 22.34
C ILE A 121 -3.81 -20.75 22.19
N GLN A 122 -3.84 -21.78 21.34
CA GLN A 122 -2.68 -22.52 20.82
C GLN A 122 -3.11 -23.33 19.59
N HIS A 123 -2.14 -23.64 18.74
CA HIS A 123 -2.27 -24.53 17.58
C HIS A 123 -3.13 -25.78 17.89
N PRO A 124 -4.19 -26.07 17.10
CA PRO A 124 -4.50 -25.51 15.78
C PRO A 124 -5.23 -24.16 15.78
N ASN A 125 -5.67 -23.64 16.93
CA ASN A 125 -6.41 -22.38 17.01
C ASN A 125 -5.47 -21.19 16.75
N SER A 126 -5.58 -20.55 15.59
CA SER A 126 -4.83 -19.34 15.28
C SER A 126 -5.52 -18.08 15.81
N VAL A 127 -4.73 -17.09 16.24
CA VAL A 127 -5.25 -15.74 16.48
C VAL A 127 -5.00 -14.90 15.24
N ASN A 128 -6.10 -14.51 14.62
CA ASN A 128 -6.14 -13.75 13.37
C ASN A 128 -6.28 -12.26 13.67
N LEU A 129 -5.32 -11.45 13.21
CA LEU A 129 -5.36 -9.99 13.21
C LEU A 129 -5.60 -9.51 11.78
N THR A 130 -6.77 -8.94 11.52
CA THR A 130 -7.20 -8.52 10.18
C THR A 130 -7.20 -7.00 10.06
N LEU A 131 -6.36 -6.46 9.19
CA LEU A 131 -6.29 -5.04 8.86
C LEU A 131 -6.95 -4.82 7.49
N HIS A 132 -8.13 -4.19 7.51
CA HIS A 132 -8.83 -3.75 6.31
C HIS A 132 -8.32 -2.36 5.88
N LEU A 133 -7.69 -2.25 4.72
CA LEU A 133 -7.16 -0.96 4.23
C LEU A 133 -8.25 -0.14 3.52
N GLY A 134 -9.33 -0.79 3.07
CA GLY A 134 -10.48 -0.17 2.39
C GLY A 134 -10.21 0.23 0.93
N LYS A 135 -9.01 -0.05 0.42
CA LYS A 135 -8.55 0.15 -0.96
C LYS A 135 -7.28 -0.69 -1.19
N ALA A 136 -6.90 -0.94 -2.44
CA ALA A 136 -5.60 -1.54 -2.76
C ALA A 136 -4.42 -0.58 -2.52
N PHE A 137 -3.36 -1.10 -1.91
CA PHE A 137 -2.08 -0.44 -1.68
C PHE A 137 -0.93 -1.28 -2.26
N GLU A 138 0.18 -0.62 -2.57
CA GLU A 138 1.45 -1.26 -2.93
C GLU A 138 2.34 -1.31 -1.67
N ILE A 139 2.39 -2.48 -1.03
CA ILE A 139 3.05 -2.73 0.25
C ILE A 139 4.55 -2.94 0.03
N THR A 140 5.36 -2.17 0.74
CA THR A 140 6.83 -2.28 0.75
C THR A 140 7.33 -3.10 1.93
N TYR A 141 6.74 -2.92 3.12
CA TYR A 141 7.04 -3.77 4.28
C TYR A 141 5.85 -3.92 5.23
N ILE A 142 5.89 -4.99 6.03
CA ILE A 142 5.02 -5.23 7.19
C ILE A 142 5.92 -5.50 8.40
N ARG A 143 5.67 -4.85 9.53
CA ARG A 143 6.47 -4.95 10.76
C ARG A 143 5.58 -5.25 11.97
N LEU A 144 6.05 -6.14 12.84
CA LEU A 144 5.44 -6.51 14.11
C LEU A 144 6.46 -6.33 15.25
N LYS A 145 6.07 -5.67 16.34
CA LYS A 145 6.88 -5.51 17.56
C LYS A 145 6.19 -6.19 18.74
N PHE A 146 6.58 -7.43 19.03
CA PHE A 146 5.97 -8.24 20.08
C PHE A 146 6.32 -7.71 21.48
N TYR A 147 5.33 -7.75 22.39
CA TYR A 147 5.49 -7.45 23.82
C TYR A 147 5.73 -8.74 24.63
N THR A 148 5.27 -9.90 24.14
CA THR A 148 5.70 -11.24 24.58
C THR A 148 6.73 -11.85 23.62
N SER A 149 7.03 -13.14 23.75
CA SER A 149 7.85 -13.92 22.81
C SER A 149 7.24 -13.96 21.40
N ARG A 150 8.09 -13.92 20.37
CA ARG A 150 7.69 -14.13 18.97
C ARG A 150 7.12 -15.54 18.78
N PRO A 151 6.04 -15.77 17.99
CA PRO A 151 5.44 -17.10 17.78
C PRO A 151 6.40 -18.15 17.20
N GLU A 152 6.20 -19.45 17.48
CA GLU A 152 6.96 -20.52 16.80
C GLU A 152 6.54 -20.64 15.34
N SER A 153 5.25 -20.43 15.08
CA SER A 153 4.71 -20.36 13.73
C SER A 153 3.69 -19.24 13.62
N PHE A 154 3.87 -18.37 12.64
CA PHE A 154 2.86 -17.41 12.20
C PHE A 154 2.98 -17.16 10.69
N ALA A 155 1.92 -16.62 10.11
CA ALA A 155 1.84 -16.39 8.67
C ALA A 155 1.20 -15.03 8.40
N VAL A 156 1.78 -14.30 7.45
CA VAL A 156 1.17 -13.11 6.87
C VAL A 156 0.46 -13.54 5.60
N TYR A 157 -0.83 -13.25 5.52
CA TYR A 157 -1.67 -13.40 4.34
C TYR A 157 -2.12 -12.01 3.87
N LYS A 158 -2.53 -11.93 2.59
CA LYS A 158 -3.11 -10.74 1.99
C LYS A 158 -4.35 -11.09 1.16
N ARG A 159 -5.22 -10.11 0.93
CA ARG A 159 -6.14 -10.11 -0.22
C ARG A 159 -5.66 -9.10 -1.25
N THR A 160 -5.93 -9.35 -2.52
CA THR A 160 -5.74 -8.37 -3.61
C THR A 160 -7.04 -7.65 -3.98
N GLU A 161 -8.17 -8.16 -3.52
CA GLU A 161 -9.54 -7.67 -3.75
C GLU A 161 -10.36 -7.95 -2.47
N GLN A 162 -11.29 -7.05 -2.12
CA GLN A 162 -11.94 -7.03 -0.80
C GLN A 162 -12.59 -8.37 -0.40
N ASP A 163 -13.30 -9.03 -1.32
CA ASP A 163 -13.95 -10.34 -1.11
C ASP A 163 -13.11 -11.52 -1.65
N GLY A 164 -11.86 -11.28 -2.04
CA GLY A 164 -10.96 -12.27 -2.62
C GLY A 164 -10.47 -13.33 -1.62
N PRO A 165 -9.89 -14.43 -2.11
CA PRO A 165 -9.27 -15.44 -1.26
C PRO A 165 -8.04 -14.87 -0.52
N TRP A 166 -7.78 -15.40 0.69
CA TRP A 166 -6.54 -15.11 1.41
C TRP A 166 -5.35 -15.78 0.72
N LEU A 167 -4.49 -14.96 0.11
CA LEU A 167 -3.24 -15.38 -0.52
C LEU A 167 -2.09 -15.34 0.50
N PRO A 168 -1.20 -16.35 0.55
CA PRO A 168 -0.05 -16.31 1.44
C PRO A 168 0.96 -15.25 1.00
N TYR A 169 1.49 -14.50 1.96
CA TYR A 169 2.45 -13.42 1.72
C TYR A 169 3.84 -13.79 2.25
N GLN A 170 3.91 -14.27 3.50
CA GLN A 170 5.14 -14.75 4.12
C GLN A 170 4.82 -15.74 5.24
N TYR A 171 5.59 -16.83 5.35
CA TYR A 171 5.52 -17.76 6.45
C TYR A 171 6.75 -17.64 7.36
N TYR A 172 6.52 -17.73 8.67
CA TYR A 172 7.57 -17.90 9.67
C TYR A 172 7.26 -19.15 10.47
N SER A 173 8.19 -20.11 10.50
CA SER A 173 8.05 -21.35 11.26
C SER A 173 9.39 -22.03 11.49
N ALA A 174 9.68 -22.44 12.72
CA ALA A 174 10.79 -23.36 13.01
C ALA A 174 10.52 -24.78 12.45
N SER A 175 9.29 -25.03 12.00
CA SER A 175 8.79 -26.32 11.53
C SER A 175 8.06 -26.23 10.17
N CYS A 176 8.52 -25.35 9.26
CA CYS A 176 7.92 -25.05 7.94
C CYS A 176 7.27 -26.24 7.21
N GLY A 177 7.99 -27.36 7.07
CA GLY A 177 7.50 -28.55 6.35
C GLY A 177 6.34 -29.28 7.05
N LYS A 178 6.22 -29.15 8.37
CA LYS A 178 5.13 -29.75 9.18
C LYS A 178 3.96 -28.80 9.36
N THR A 179 4.21 -27.51 9.57
CA THR A 179 3.17 -26.53 9.92
C THR A 179 2.53 -25.90 8.67
N TYR A 180 3.29 -25.71 7.58
CA TYR A 180 2.79 -25.08 6.36
C TYR A 180 3.03 -25.88 5.06
N GLY A 181 3.62 -27.08 5.14
CA GLY A 181 3.93 -27.89 3.96
C GLY A 181 4.94 -27.23 3.01
N LYS A 182 5.87 -26.43 3.54
CA LYS A 182 6.88 -25.67 2.78
C LYS A 182 8.30 -26.06 3.16
N ASP A 183 9.19 -26.08 2.17
CA ASP A 183 10.63 -26.09 2.42
C ASP A 183 11.06 -24.79 3.12
N ALA A 184 12.05 -24.88 4.00
CA ALA A 184 12.70 -23.69 4.55
C ALA A 184 13.59 -23.04 3.47
N LYS A 185 13.25 -21.80 3.08
CA LYS A 185 13.93 -21.03 2.01
C LYS A 185 13.95 -19.54 2.38
N ARG A 186 15.13 -18.91 2.29
CA ARG A 186 15.37 -17.50 2.68
C ARG A 186 15.47 -16.53 1.49
N TYR A 187 15.52 -17.04 0.26
CA TYR A 187 15.54 -16.27 -0.99
C TYR A 187 15.02 -17.13 -2.14
N LEU A 188 14.70 -16.51 -3.29
CA LEU A 188 14.35 -17.19 -4.54
C LEU A 188 15.53 -17.20 -5.51
N HIS A 189 15.67 -18.28 -6.29
CA HIS A 189 16.65 -18.34 -7.38
C HIS A 189 16.07 -17.73 -8.67
N PRO A 190 16.91 -17.17 -9.57
CA PRO A 190 16.44 -16.75 -10.89
C PRO A 190 15.82 -17.92 -11.66
N GLY A 191 14.51 -17.83 -11.94
CA GLY A 191 13.71 -18.90 -12.55
C GLY A 191 12.70 -19.58 -11.62
N ASP A 192 12.77 -19.34 -10.30
CA ASP A 192 11.67 -19.65 -9.38
C ASP A 192 10.47 -18.69 -9.61
N ASP A 193 9.27 -19.07 -9.15
CA ASP A 193 8.09 -18.19 -9.17
C ASP A 193 8.25 -17.00 -8.19
N GLU A 194 8.43 -15.79 -8.72
CA GLU A 194 8.53 -14.56 -7.94
C GLU A 194 7.22 -14.10 -7.27
N LYS A 195 6.10 -14.81 -7.46
CA LYS A 195 4.88 -14.68 -6.64
C LYS A 195 4.81 -15.68 -5.48
N SER A 196 5.81 -16.54 -5.30
CA SER A 196 5.78 -17.53 -4.22
C SER A 196 6.09 -16.91 -2.85
N ALA A 197 5.31 -17.32 -1.84
CA ALA A 197 5.57 -17.01 -0.44
C ALA A 197 6.61 -17.98 0.14
N LEU A 198 7.65 -17.42 0.76
CA LEU A 198 8.73 -18.16 1.39
C LEU A 198 8.33 -18.62 2.81
N CYS A 199 9.07 -19.59 3.36
CA CYS A 199 9.00 -19.97 4.76
C CYS A 199 10.41 -19.99 5.37
N THR A 200 10.58 -19.30 6.50
CA THR A 200 11.86 -19.23 7.22
C THR A 200 11.69 -19.31 8.73
N ASP A 201 12.71 -19.87 9.37
CA ASP A 201 12.92 -20.02 10.80
C ASP A 201 13.47 -18.75 11.48
N GLU A 202 13.98 -17.77 10.74
CA GLU A 202 14.76 -16.61 11.23
C GLU A 202 14.14 -15.86 12.43
N PHE A 203 12.81 -15.72 12.48
CA PHE A 203 12.10 -15.05 13.59
C PHE A 203 11.22 -15.99 14.43
N SER A 204 11.43 -17.29 14.28
CA SER A 204 10.66 -18.37 14.92
C SER A 204 11.30 -18.87 16.22
N ASP A 205 12.46 -18.33 16.61
CA ASP A 205 13.11 -18.60 17.88
C ASP A 205 12.41 -17.86 19.03
N ILE A 206 12.21 -18.54 20.15
CA ILE A 206 11.34 -18.15 21.28
C ILE A 206 11.72 -16.84 21.99
N SER A 207 12.96 -16.38 21.83
CA SER A 207 13.47 -15.18 22.47
C SER A 207 13.91 -14.14 21.40
N PRO A 208 13.86 -12.82 21.66
CA PRO A 208 13.56 -12.16 22.93
C PRO A 208 12.15 -12.41 23.46
N LEU A 209 12.03 -12.52 24.79
CA LEU A 209 10.77 -12.82 25.49
C LEU A 209 9.84 -11.59 25.60
N THR A 210 10.35 -10.41 25.23
CA THR A 210 9.64 -9.14 25.12
C THR A 210 10.43 -8.24 24.16
N GLY A 211 9.77 -7.39 23.39
CA GLY A 211 10.41 -6.44 22.46
C GLY A 211 10.78 -7.02 21.08
N GLY A 212 10.45 -8.30 20.81
CA GLY A 212 10.83 -8.98 19.57
C GLY A 212 10.32 -8.29 18.31
N ASN A 213 11.23 -7.76 17.50
CA ASN A 213 10.93 -7.12 16.23
C ASN A 213 10.94 -8.16 15.11
N VAL A 214 9.96 -8.09 14.21
CA VAL A 214 9.89 -8.87 12.97
C VAL A 214 9.55 -7.92 11.83
N ALA A 215 10.39 -7.89 10.79
CA ALA A 215 10.14 -7.12 9.58
C ALA A 215 10.10 -8.05 8.36
N PHE A 216 9.04 -7.94 7.57
CA PHE A 216 8.89 -8.57 6.26
C PHE A 216 8.98 -7.49 5.18
N SER A 217 10.04 -7.55 4.36
CA SER A 217 10.19 -6.71 3.17
C SER A 217 9.66 -7.46 1.95
N THR A 218 8.73 -6.86 1.21
CA THR A 218 7.97 -7.59 0.18
C THR A 218 8.82 -7.95 -1.05
N LEU A 219 9.86 -7.16 -1.34
CA LEU A 219 10.77 -7.32 -2.49
C LEU A 219 12.12 -7.94 -2.13
N GLU A 220 12.40 -8.20 -0.84
CA GLU A 220 13.67 -8.79 -0.41
C GLU A 220 13.79 -10.25 -0.89
N GLY A 221 14.97 -10.63 -1.39
CA GLY A 221 15.22 -11.95 -1.95
C GLY A 221 14.55 -12.27 -3.29
N ARG A 222 13.99 -11.27 -4.01
CA ARG A 222 13.30 -11.44 -5.31
C ARG A 222 14.13 -10.91 -6.49
N PRO A 223 14.52 -11.74 -7.46
CA PRO A 223 15.41 -11.34 -8.56
C PRO A 223 14.98 -10.10 -9.34
N SER A 224 13.70 -9.95 -9.70
CA SER A 224 13.22 -8.87 -10.56
C SER A 224 13.02 -7.52 -9.84
N ALA A 225 13.35 -7.41 -8.55
CA ALA A 225 13.09 -6.21 -7.75
C ALA A 225 13.75 -4.93 -8.31
N TYR A 226 14.90 -5.05 -8.98
CA TYR A 226 15.59 -3.92 -9.62
C TYR A 226 14.89 -3.39 -10.89
N ASN A 227 13.93 -4.14 -11.45
CA ASN A 227 13.13 -3.76 -12.63
C ASN A 227 11.63 -3.85 -12.32
N PHE A 228 11.23 -3.41 -11.11
CA PHE A 228 9.86 -3.49 -10.61
C PHE A 228 8.83 -2.86 -11.56
N ASP A 229 9.13 -1.73 -12.19
CA ASP A 229 8.20 -1.00 -13.08
C ASP A 229 7.80 -1.78 -14.35
N GLN A 230 8.61 -2.76 -14.77
CA GLN A 230 8.29 -3.65 -15.88
C GLN A 230 7.76 -5.03 -15.42
N SER A 231 7.97 -5.39 -14.15
CA SER A 231 7.55 -6.68 -13.59
C SER A 231 6.11 -6.66 -13.08
N LEU A 232 5.16 -6.96 -13.97
CA LEU A 232 3.75 -7.17 -13.61
C LEU A 232 3.57 -8.18 -12.46
N MET A 233 4.40 -9.22 -12.42
CA MET A 233 4.37 -10.21 -11.34
C MET A 233 4.69 -9.60 -9.97
N LEU A 234 5.69 -8.71 -9.89
CA LEU A 234 6.01 -8.04 -8.63
C LEU A 234 5.01 -6.94 -8.28
N GLN A 235 4.40 -6.27 -9.26
CA GLN A 235 3.33 -5.28 -9.03
C GLN A 235 2.08 -5.94 -8.42
N GLU A 236 1.69 -7.13 -8.88
CA GLU A 236 0.66 -7.95 -8.24
C GLU A 236 1.12 -8.50 -6.87
N TRP A 237 2.41 -8.85 -6.72
CA TRP A 237 2.96 -9.32 -5.45
C TRP A 237 2.95 -8.25 -4.35
N VAL A 238 3.23 -6.97 -4.65
CA VAL A 238 3.12 -5.88 -3.66
C VAL A 238 1.69 -5.38 -3.45
N THR A 239 0.73 -5.70 -4.34
CA THR A 239 -0.67 -5.27 -4.18
C THR A 239 -1.34 -5.97 -2.99
N ALA A 240 -1.95 -5.22 -2.07
CA ALA A 240 -2.87 -5.76 -1.06
C ALA A 240 -4.04 -4.79 -0.75
N THR A 241 -5.25 -5.30 -0.53
CA THR A 241 -6.42 -4.56 0.00
C THR A 241 -6.63 -4.80 1.49
N ASP A 242 -6.25 -5.98 1.96
CA ASP A 242 -6.44 -6.45 3.32
C ASP A 242 -5.22 -7.30 3.71
N LEU A 243 -4.82 -7.21 4.98
CA LEU A 243 -3.74 -8.00 5.54
C LEU A 243 -4.26 -8.82 6.72
N LEU A 244 -3.87 -10.09 6.78
CA LEU A 244 -4.18 -11.00 7.88
C LEU A 244 -2.87 -11.55 8.45
N ILE A 245 -2.57 -11.20 9.70
CA ILE A 245 -1.54 -11.90 10.47
C ILE A 245 -2.23 -13.04 11.22
N SER A 246 -1.96 -14.28 10.81
CA SER A 246 -2.37 -15.50 11.50
C SER A 246 -1.27 -15.93 12.45
N LEU A 247 -1.50 -15.78 13.75
CA LEU A 247 -0.60 -16.23 14.81
C LEU A 247 -0.97 -17.69 15.11
N SER A 248 -0.19 -18.64 14.57
CA SER A 248 -0.64 -20.03 14.33
C SER A 248 -0.16 -21.05 15.38
N ARG A 249 0.97 -20.79 16.04
CA ARG A 249 1.48 -21.56 17.19
C ARG A 249 2.26 -20.64 18.12
N LEU A 250 1.91 -20.62 19.41
CA LEU A 250 2.70 -19.92 20.42
C LEU A 250 4.05 -20.60 20.55
N ASN A 251 5.08 -19.78 20.69
CA ASN A 251 6.41 -20.25 21.04
C ASN A 251 6.38 -20.58 22.53
N THR A 252 6.14 -21.84 22.80
CA THR A 252 6.16 -22.38 24.14
C THR A 252 7.50 -23.02 24.36
N PHE A 253 8.08 -22.78 25.53
CA PHE A 253 9.13 -23.65 26.04
C PHE A 253 8.51 -24.99 26.49
N GLY A 254 7.17 -25.00 26.65
CA GLY A 254 6.27 -26.12 26.36
C GLY A 254 5.38 -26.57 27.54
N ASP A 255 5.49 -25.93 28.71
CA ASP A 255 4.86 -26.38 29.96
C ASP A 255 3.31 -26.40 29.94
N GLU A 256 2.67 -25.93 28.86
CA GLU A 256 1.28 -26.24 28.53
C GLU A 256 0.97 -27.73 28.41
N PHE A 257 1.97 -28.60 28.18
CA PHE A 257 1.74 -30.04 28.15
C PHE A 257 1.06 -30.51 29.44
N PHE A 258 1.45 -29.91 30.57
CA PHE A 258 0.94 -30.23 31.88
C PHE A 258 -0.44 -29.63 32.17
N LYS A 259 -0.81 -28.57 31.45
CA LYS A 259 -2.10 -27.86 31.52
C LYS A 259 -2.46 -27.20 32.86
N ASP A 260 -1.50 -26.95 33.75
CA ASP A 260 -1.71 -26.06 34.91
C ASP A 260 -2.24 -24.69 34.47
N ALA A 261 -3.23 -24.19 35.22
CA ALA A 261 -3.90 -22.94 34.89
C ALA A 261 -2.97 -21.73 34.89
N LYS A 262 -1.93 -21.68 35.74
CA LYS A 262 -0.99 -20.54 35.80
C LYS A 262 0.05 -20.60 34.69
N VAL A 263 0.49 -21.80 34.30
CA VAL A 263 1.33 -22.03 33.11
C VAL A 263 0.57 -21.61 31.84
N LEU A 264 -0.66 -22.11 31.66
CA LEU A 264 -1.48 -21.78 30.50
C LEU A 264 -1.83 -20.28 30.43
N ARG A 265 -1.91 -19.59 31.58
CA ARG A 265 -2.09 -18.13 31.68
C ARG A 265 -0.83 -17.31 31.40
N SER A 266 0.35 -17.94 31.31
CA SER A 266 1.61 -17.24 30.96
C SER A 266 1.97 -17.26 29.47
N TYR A 267 1.18 -17.93 28.64
CA TYR A 267 1.36 -17.94 27.19
C TYR A 267 0.20 -17.23 26.50
N PHE A 268 0.49 -16.11 25.85
CA PHE A 268 -0.44 -15.29 25.08
C PHE A 268 0.33 -14.48 24.03
N TYR A 269 -0.35 -14.10 22.95
CA TYR A 269 0.21 -13.17 21.98
C TYR A 269 0.01 -11.74 22.49
N ALA A 270 1.07 -10.94 22.51
CA ALA A 270 0.99 -9.51 22.77
C ALA A 270 1.86 -8.74 21.79
N ILE A 271 1.33 -7.66 21.20
CA ILE A 271 1.99 -6.87 20.15
C ILE A 271 1.78 -5.39 20.43
N SER A 272 2.89 -4.64 20.40
CA SER A 272 3.01 -3.21 20.71
C SER A 272 3.21 -2.32 19.47
N ASP A 273 3.23 -2.92 18.27
CA ASP A 273 3.31 -2.20 16.99
C ASP A 273 2.92 -3.14 15.83
N LEU A 274 2.02 -2.68 14.96
CA LEU A 274 1.82 -3.15 13.60
C LEU A 274 2.00 -1.96 12.65
N SER A 275 3.18 -1.89 12.02
CA SER A 275 3.49 -0.87 11.02
C SER A 275 3.50 -1.49 9.62
N VAL A 276 2.79 -0.88 8.68
CA VAL A 276 2.68 -1.32 7.29
C VAL A 276 3.11 -0.16 6.38
N GLY A 277 4.32 -0.24 5.83
CA GLY A 277 4.84 0.77 4.92
C GLY A 277 4.36 0.53 3.50
N GLY A 278 3.64 1.48 2.91
CA GLY A 278 3.13 1.35 1.54
C GLY A 278 2.69 2.68 0.91
N ARG A 279 2.22 2.61 -0.34
CA ARG A 279 1.59 3.72 -1.05
C ARG A 279 0.24 3.31 -1.64
N CYS A 280 -0.66 4.27 -1.79
CA CYS A 280 -1.99 4.05 -2.34
C CYS A 280 -1.90 3.61 -3.83
N LYS A 281 -2.58 2.53 -4.25
CA LYS A 281 -2.41 1.96 -5.61
C LYS A 281 -3.23 2.74 -6.65
N CYS A 282 -2.56 3.57 -7.45
CA CYS A 282 -3.19 4.35 -8.53
C CYS A 282 -2.59 4.11 -9.93
N ASN A 283 -1.79 3.05 -10.08
CA ASN A 283 -1.16 2.65 -11.34
C ASN A 283 -0.36 3.76 -12.07
N GLY A 284 0.10 4.78 -11.34
CA GLY A 284 0.82 5.92 -11.89
C GLY A 284 -0.05 7.02 -12.53
N HIS A 285 -1.37 6.99 -12.34
CA HIS A 285 -2.33 7.95 -12.90
C HIS A 285 -3.08 8.80 -11.84
N ALA A 286 -2.60 8.85 -10.59
CA ALA A 286 -3.02 9.84 -9.59
C ALA A 286 -1.89 10.11 -8.58
N SER A 287 -1.74 11.35 -8.12
CA SER A 287 -0.82 11.75 -7.05
C SER A 287 -1.43 11.66 -5.64
N GLU A 288 -2.75 11.52 -5.52
CA GLU A 288 -3.42 11.40 -4.23
C GLU A 288 -4.61 10.42 -4.24
N CYS A 289 -5.05 10.07 -3.04
CA CYS A 289 -6.23 9.28 -2.78
C CYS A 289 -7.19 10.05 -1.87
N VAL A 290 -8.47 10.05 -2.24
CA VAL A 290 -9.54 10.85 -1.64
C VAL A 290 -10.71 9.96 -1.24
N GLU A 291 -11.60 10.44 -0.39
CA GLU A 291 -12.84 9.71 -0.05
C GLU A 291 -13.83 9.77 -1.23
N GLY A 292 -14.36 8.61 -1.63
CA GLY A 292 -15.32 8.48 -2.71
C GLY A 292 -16.77 8.68 -2.25
N GLU A 293 -17.66 9.01 -3.19
CA GLU A 293 -19.07 9.38 -2.94
C GLU A 293 -19.89 8.36 -2.13
N HIS A 294 -19.48 7.08 -2.13
CA HIS A 294 -20.17 5.97 -1.46
C HIS A 294 -19.54 5.59 -0.10
N GLY A 295 -18.50 6.31 0.34
CA GLY A 295 -17.65 5.95 1.47
C GLY A 295 -16.55 4.95 1.06
N GLY A 296 -15.34 5.18 1.53
CA GLY A 296 -14.15 4.41 1.15
C GLY A 296 -13.14 5.23 0.32
N LEU A 297 -11.89 4.77 0.28
CA LEU A 297 -10.79 5.51 -0.34
C LEU A 297 -10.67 5.16 -1.84
N VAL A 298 -10.51 6.16 -2.70
CA VAL A 298 -10.32 6.02 -4.15
C VAL A 298 -9.20 6.92 -4.65
N CYS A 299 -8.60 6.61 -5.80
CA CYS A 299 -7.62 7.49 -6.44
C CYS A 299 -8.28 8.71 -7.09
N ALA A 300 -7.63 9.88 -7.02
CA ALA A 300 -8.02 11.07 -7.78
C ALA A 300 -7.56 10.97 -9.25
N CYS A 301 -8.18 10.05 -10.02
CA CYS A 301 -7.67 9.62 -11.32
C CYS A 301 -7.58 10.72 -12.38
N GLN A 302 -6.40 10.82 -13.00
CA GLN A 302 -6.06 11.68 -14.13
C GLN A 302 -5.91 10.84 -15.40
N HIS A 303 -5.27 11.38 -16.44
CA HIS A 303 -4.91 10.63 -17.66
C HIS A 303 -6.11 10.00 -18.43
N HIS A 304 -7.32 10.54 -18.20
CA HIS A 304 -8.61 9.97 -18.65
C HIS A 304 -8.85 8.51 -18.19
N THR A 305 -8.28 8.14 -17.05
CA THR A 305 -8.51 6.86 -16.37
C THR A 305 -9.63 6.96 -15.33
N VAL A 306 -10.25 5.83 -14.98
CA VAL A 306 -11.36 5.72 -14.01
C VAL A 306 -11.27 4.40 -13.24
N GLY A 307 -12.09 4.28 -12.19
CA GLY A 307 -12.10 3.15 -11.27
C GLY A 307 -11.21 3.41 -10.04
N ALA A 308 -11.45 2.66 -8.96
CA ALA A 308 -10.82 2.93 -7.65
C ALA A 308 -9.28 2.98 -7.68
N ASP A 309 -8.63 2.22 -8.58
CA ASP A 309 -7.17 2.12 -8.76
C ASP A 309 -6.69 2.82 -10.06
N CYS A 310 -7.54 3.60 -10.73
CA CYS A 310 -7.30 4.14 -12.07
C CYS A 310 -7.04 3.05 -13.13
N GLN A 311 -7.65 1.88 -12.95
CA GLN A 311 -7.35 0.64 -13.67
C GLN A 311 -8.18 0.43 -14.96
N LYS A 312 -8.95 1.43 -15.38
CA LYS A 312 -9.76 1.41 -16.61
C LYS A 312 -9.65 2.77 -17.33
N CYS A 313 -9.92 2.79 -18.63
CA CYS A 313 -10.15 4.05 -19.34
C CYS A 313 -11.56 4.58 -19.12
N HIS A 314 -11.74 5.90 -19.14
CA HIS A 314 -13.05 6.53 -19.20
C HIS A 314 -13.84 6.01 -20.42
N PRO A 315 -15.18 5.80 -20.36
CA PRO A 315 -15.92 5.07 -21.41
C PRO A 315 -15.72 5.55 -22.86
N PHE A 316 -15.52 6.86 -23.09
CA PHE A 316 -15.26 7.42 -24.42
C PHE A 316 -13.76 7.56 -24.80
N TYR A 317 -12.86 7.01 -23.99
CA TYR A 317 -11.40 7.07 -24.15
C TYR A 317 -10.77 5.69 -24.37
N GLN A 318 -11.45 4.86 -25.18
CA GLN A 318 -11.06 3.48 -25.48
C GLN A 318 -10.37 3.31 -26.85
N ASP A 319 -9.68 4.34 -27.36
CA ASP A 319 -9.02 4.24 -28.67
C ASP A 319 -7.72 3.40 -28.65
N ARG A 320 -7.11 3.23 -27.47
CA ARG A 320 -6.00 2.30 -27.23
C ARG A 320 -6.24 1.50 -25.95
N PRO A 321 -5.62 0.32 -25.75
CA PRO A 321 -5.80 -0.43 -24.51
C PRO A 321 -5.20 0.34 -23.33
N TRP A 322 -5.80 0.18 -22.15
CA TRP A 322 -5.27 0.74 -20.90
C TRP A 322 -3.90 0.12 -20.56
N ALA A 323 -2.99 0.94 -20.04
CA ALA A 323 -1.71 0.48 -19.50
C ALA A 323 -1.26 1.39 -18.35
N ARG A 324 -0.66 0.78 -17.31
CA ARG A 324 -0.02 1.45 -16.16
C ARG A 324 1.05 2.45 -16.64
N ALA A 325 1.15 3.62 -16.02
CA ALA A 325 2.21 4.58 -16.32
C ALA A 325 3.60 4.11 -15.85
N THR A 326 4.63 4.32 -16.68
CA THR A 326 6.04 3.98 -16.42
C THR A 326 6.88 5.25 -16.20
N GLY A 327 8.18 5.12 -15.95
CA GLY A 327 9.08 6.29 -15.91
C GLY A 327 9.14 7.05 -17.26
N ASP A 328 8.97 6.34 -18.37
CA ASP A 328 9.12 6.88 -19.73
C ASP A 328 7.79 7.32 -20.38
N SER A 329 6.63 6.94 -19.81
CA SER A 329 5.32 7.33 -20.36
C SER A 329 4.18 7.28 -19.35
N ALA A 330 3.35 8.33 -19.33
CA ALA A 330 2.10 8.39 -18.56
C ALA A 330 0.99 7.44 -19.06
N ASN A 331 1.15 6.82 -20.24
CA ASN A 331 0.24 5.83 -20.82
C ASN A 331 -1.25 6.20 -20.80
N GLN A 332 -1.58 7.50 -20.97
CA GLN A 332 -2.95 8.01 -20.88
C GLN A 332 -3.95 7.32 -21.81
N CYS A 333 -5.22 7.29 -21.42
CA CYS A 333 -6.30 6.82 -22.28
C CYS A 333 -6.61 7.86 -23.38
N LEU A 334 -6.92 7.38 -24.59
CA LEU A 334 -7.08 8.21 -25.80
C LEU A 334 -8.53 8.23 -26.30
N LYS A 335 -9.01 9.42 -26.65
CA LYS A 335 -10.40 9.69 -27.02
C LYS A 335 -10.78 9.04 -28.35
N CYS A 336 -11.90 8.34 -28.38
CA CYS A 336 -12.43 7.73 -29.60
C CYS A 336 -12.89 8.78 -30.62
N ASN A 337 -12.63 8.52 -31.91
CA ASN A 337 -13.20 9.30 -33.01
C ASN A 337 -14.51 8.64 -33.51
N CYS A 338 -15.64 9.33 -33.30
CA CYS A 338 -16.97 8.88 -33.71
C CYS A 338 -17.70 9.86 -34.64
N SER A 339 -16.97 10.74 -35.34
CA SER A 339 -17.52 11.73 -36.28
C SER A 339 -18.62 12.65 -35.70
N GLY A 340 -18.68 12.80 -34.37
CA GLY A 340 -19.77 13.47 -33.64
C GLY A 340 -21.09 12.67 -33.53
N ARG A 341 -21.18 11.51 -34.18
CA ARG A 341 -22.39 10.67 -34.28
C ARG A 341 -22.54 9.66 -33.14
N SER A 342 -21.54 9.52 -32.27
CA SER A 342 -21.69 8.84 -30.97
C SER A 342 -20.81 9.47 -29.88
N GLU A 343 -21.21 9.23 -28.63
CA GLU A 343 -20.52 9.58 -27.37
C GLU A 343 -20.08 8.33 -26.59
N GLU A 344 -20.24 7.13 -27.16
CA GLU A 344 -19.81 5.85 -26.61
C GLU A 344 -18.94 5.07 -27.60
N CYS A 345 -17.94 4.36 -27.09
CA CYS A 345 -17.10 3.46 -27.86
C CYS A 345 -16.63 2.25 -27.03
N VAL A 346 -16.11 1.24 -27.71
CA VAL A 346 -15.42 0.08 -27.15
C VAL A 346 -14.10 -0.14 -27.89
N PHE A 347 -13.10 -0.67 -27.20
CA PHE A 347 -11.82 -1.02 -27.83
C PHE A 347 -11.94 -2.31 -28.66
N ASP A 348 -11.40 -2.28 -29.89
CA ASP A 348 -11.22 -3.46 -30.75
C ASP A 348 -9.73 -3.70 -31.07
N VAL A 349 -9.29 -4.93 -30.82
CA VAL A 349 -7.89 -5.35 -30.93
C VAL A 349 -7.43 -5.57 -32.39
N GLU A 350 -8.33 -5.91 -33.32
CA GLU A 350 -7.98 -6.17 -34.71
C GLU A 350 -7.86 -4.87 -35.50
N GLN A 351 -8.75 -3.92 -35.23
CA GLN A 351 -8.71 -2.55 -35.71
C GLN A 351 -7.46 -1.83 -35.21
N TYR A 352 -7.13 -1.96 -33.92
CA TYR A 352 -5.91 -1.40 -33.35
C TYR A 352 -4.64 -1.98 -34.00
N ARG A 353 -4.57 -3.30 -34.18
CA ARG A 353 -3.44 -3.98 -34.85
C ARG A 353 -3.24 -3.57 -36.31
N SER A 354 -4.30 -3.16 -37.00
CA SER A 354 -4.25 -2.84 -38.44
C SER A 354 -4.15 -1.34 -38.75
N THR A 355 -4.54 -0.45 -37.82
CA THR A 355 -4.59 1.01 -38.05
C THR A 355 -3.91 1.87 -36.98
N GLY A 356 -3.58 1.30 -35.82
CA GLY A 356 -3.13 2.06 -34.64
C GLY A 356 -4.25 2.73 -33.83
N SER A 357 -5.51 2.69 -34.31
CA SER A 357 -6.72 3.17 -33.61
C SER A 357 -7.68 2.00 -33.38
N GLY A 358 -8.02 1.77 -32.12
CA GLY A 358 -8.89 0.66 -31.68
C GLY A 358 -10.30 1.09 -31.34
N GLY A 359 -10.60 2.40 -31.33
CA GLY A 359 -11.90 2.91 -30.92
C GLY A 359 -12.97 2.54 -31.94
N ARG A 360 -13.88 1.64 -31.56
CA ARG A 360 -15.11 1.35 -32.29
C ARG A 360 -16.30 1.99 -31.59
N CYS A 361 -17.01 2.84 -32.30
CA CYS A 361 -18.17 3.55 -31.78
C CYS A 361 -19.39 2.65 -31.60
N VAL A 362 -20.11 2.84 -30.50
CA VAL A 362 -21.36 2.13 -30.18
C VAL A 362 -22.54 3.10 -30.39
N GLY A 363 -23.72 2.61 -30.77
CA GLY A 363 -24.92 3.47 -30.83
C GLY A 363 -24.87 4.61 -31.85
N CYS A 364 -24.17 4.44 -32.98
CA CYS A 364 -24.07 5.44 -34.05
C CYS A 364 -25.44 6.04 -34.43
N ARG A 365 -25.59 7.36 -34.24
CA ARG A 365 -26.81 8.12 -34.54
C ARG A 365 -27.00 8.34 -36.04
N ASP A 366 -28.13 8.90 -36.44
CA ASP A 366 -28.41 9.37 -37.80
C ASP A 366 -28.30 8.28 -38.90
N ASN A 367 -28.63 7.04 -38.54
CA ASN A 367 -28.52 5.84 -39.39
C ASN A 367 -27.10 5.60 -39.96
N THR A 368 -26.07 6.01 -39.23
CA THR A 368 -24.66 5.75 -39.58
C THR A 368 -24.15 4.42 -39.01
N ALA A 369 -23.04 3.93 -39.57
CA ALA A 369 -22.32 2.72 -39.13
C ALA A 369 -20.86 2.78 -39.63
N GLY A 370 -20.12 1.69 -39.42
CA GLY A 370 -18.66 1.68 -39.51
C GLY A 370 -18.02 2.04 -38.17
N PRO A 371 -16.73 1.72 -37.96
CA PRO A 371 -16.07 1.85 -36.67
C PRO A 371 -16.03 3.28 -36.12
N HIS A 372 -16.11 4.30 -36.99
CA HIS A 372 -16.10 5.72 -36.62
C HIS A 372 -17.42 6.42 -36.94
N CYS A 373 -18.50 5.64 -37.10
CA CYS A 373 -19.81 6.08 -37.62
C CYS A 373 -19.70 6.80 -38.99
N GLU A 374 -18.73 6.40 -39.83
CA GLU A 374 -18.32 7.15 -41.01
C GLU A 374 -19.08 6.81 -42.30
N LYS A 375 -19.83 5.70 -42.31
CA LYS A 375 -20.67 5.20 -43.43
C LYS A 375 -22.15 5.22 -43.06
N CYS A 376 -23.04 4.96 -44.01
CA CYS A 376 -24.40 4.59 -43.67
C CYS A 376 -24.46 3.17 -43.09
N ARG A 377 -25.44 2.94 -42.21
CA ARG A 377 -25.85 1.61 -41.78
C ARG A 377 -26.35 0.81 -42.97
N GLU A 378 -26.25 -0.51 -42.88
CA GLU A 378 -26.83 -1.41 -43.88
C GLU A 378 -28.30 -1.08 -44.13
N ASN A 379 -28.73 -1.29 -45.37
CA ASN A 379 -30.07 -1.02 -45.84
C ASN A 379 -30.43 0.48 -45.78
N HIS A 380 -29.41 1.34 -45.85
CA HIS A 380 -29.53 2.79 -46.02
C HIS A 380 -28.56 3.28 -47.10
N HIS A 381 -28.81 4.48 -47.65
CA HIS A 381 -27.98 5.13 -48.65
C HIS A 381 -27.95 6.66 -48.43
N ARG A 382 -26.93 7.32 -48.99
CA ARG A 382 -26.78 8.79 -49.09
C ARG A 382 -25.97 9.12 -50.34
N ARG A 383 -25.97 10.38 -50.80
CA ARG A 383 -25.25 10.78 -52.03
C ARG A 383 -23.94 11.50 -51.71
N SER A 384 -23.97 12.51 -50.84
CA SER A 384 -22.78 13.15 -50.26
C SER A 384 -22.48 12.64 -48.85
N VAL A 385 -21.36 13.06 -48.26
CA VAL A 385 -21.01 12.78 -46.86
C VAL A 385 -21.80 13.65 -45.89
N GLU A 386 -22.18 14.87 -46.28
CA GLU A 386 -23.05 15.75 -45.48
C GLU A 386 -24.53 15.31 -45.46
N ASP A 387 -24.95 14.46 -46.41
CA ASP A 387 -26.33 13.99 -46.52
C ASP A 387 -26.69 12.99 -45.38
N PRO A 388 -27.93 13.03 -44.85
CA PRO A 388 -28.41 12.03 -43.91
C PRO A 388 -28.61 10.67 -44.59
N CYS A 389 -28.42 9.58 -43.84
CA CYS A 389 -28.60 8.21 -44.33
C CYS A 389 -30.09 7.83 -44.39
N LEU A 390 -30.62 7.71 -45.61
CA LEU A 390 -32.02 7.39 -45.93
C LEU A 390 -32.22 5.87 -46.10
N PRO A 391 -33.35 5.29 -45.65
CA PRO A 391 -33.56 3.84 -45.68
C PRO A 391 -33.91 3.30 -47.08
N CYS A 392 -33.31 2.16 -47.43
CA CYS A 392 -33.49 1.45 -48.70
C CYS A 392 -34.87 0.80 -48.85
N ASN A 393 -35.48 0.31 -47.75
CA ASN A 393 -36.79 -0.36 -47.73
C ASN A 393 -36.95 -1.50 -48.76
N CYS A 394 -35.90 -2.27 -49.02
CA CYS A 394 -35.98 -3.52 -49.80
C CYS A 394 -36.68 -4.63 -48.98
N ASN A 395 -37.30 -5.60 -49.64
CA ASN A 395 -37.92 -6.76 -49.00
C ASN A 395 -36.86 -7.86 -48.75
N SER A 396 -36.77 -8.34 -47.51
CA SER A 396 -35.71 -9.27 -47.06
C SER A 396 -35.71 -10.63 -47.75
N ASN A 397 -36.85 -11.06 -48.25
CA ASN A 397 -37.08 -12.42 -48.70
C ASN A 397 -37.15 -12.48 -50.23
N GLY A 398 -37.56 -11.37 -50.85
CA GLY A 398 -37.58 -11.24 -52.30
C GLY A 398 -36.42 -10.51 -52.93
N SER A 399 -35.69 -9.65 -52.21
CA SER A 399 -34.46 -9.05 -52.72
C SER A 399 -33.27 -10.00 -52.58
N VAL A 400 -32.32 -9.95 -53.52
CA VAL A 400 -31.04 -10.68 -53.45
C VAL A 400 -30.24 -10.22 -52.23
N GLY A 401 -30.33 -8.93 -51.88
CA GLY A 401 -29.89 -8.36 -50.61
C GLY A 401 -30.74 -7.14 -50.25
N LEU A 402 -30.74 -6.77 -48.97
CA LEU A 402 -31.53 -5.63 -48.45
C LEU A 402 -30.89 -4.25 -48.71
N GLN A 403 -29.61 -4.22 -49.09
CA GLN A 403 -28.89 -3.00 -49.45
C GLN A 403 -29.26 -2.56 -50.88
N CYS A 404 -29.55 -1.27 -51.04
CA CYS A 404 -29.88 -0.64 -52.31
C CYS A 404 -28.66 0.06 -52.96
N ASP A 405 -28.80 0.41 -54.24
CA ASP A 405 -27.91 1.34 -54.94
C ASP A 405 -27.95 2.75 -54.32
N ALA A 406 -27.05 3.66 -54.75
CA ALA A 406 -27.01 5.04 -54.24
C ALA A 406 -28.28 5.86 -54.57
N GLU A 407 -29.13 5.34 -55.46
CA GLU A 407 -30.39 5.93 -55.91
C GLU A 407 -31.63 5.37 -55.17
N GLY A 408 -31.53 4.21 -54.49
CA GLY A 408 -32.59 3.62 -53.68
C GLY A 408 -33.29 2.37 -54.25
N ARG A 409 -32.71 1.64 -55.22
CA ARG A 409 -33.30 0.44 -55.86
C ARG A 409 -32.72 -0.90 -55.36
N CYS A 410 -33.54 -1.93 -55.45
CA CYS A 410 -33.28 -3.29 -54.97
C CYS A 410 -33.25 -4.29 -56.14
N GLY A 411 -32.40 -5.33 -56.08
CA GLY A 411 -32.39 -6.44 -57.05
C GLY A 411 -33.14 -7.66 -56.52
N CYS A 412 -33.89 -8.39 -57.36
CA CYS A 412 -34.85 -9.42 -56.93
C CYS A 412 -34.39 -10.87 -57.19
N ARG A 413 -34.89 -11.82 -56.37
CA ARG A 413 -34.63 -13.26 -56.45
C ARG A 413 -35.56 -13.95 -57.47
N VAL A 414 -35.19 -15.16 -57.89
CA VAL A 414 -35.98 -15.96 -58.84
C VAL A 414 -37.33 -16.34 -58.21
N GLY A 415 -38.42 -16.18 -58.96
CA GLY A 415 -39.78 -16.38 -58.47
C GLY A 415 -40.38 -15.17 -57.73
N VAL A 416 -39.73 -14.00 -57.77
CA VAL A 416 -40.14 -12.81 -56.99
C VAL A 416 -40.01 -11.52 -57.81
N GLU A 417 -40.90 -10.56 -57.57
CA GLU A 417 -40.99 -9.29 -58.32
C GLU A 417 -41.33 -8.05 -57.45
N GLY A 418 -41.17 -6.86 -58.03
CA GLY A 418 -41.43 -5.54 -57.41
C GLY A 418 -40.20 -4.63 -57.33
N VAL A 419 -40.35 -3.30 -57.28
CA VAL A 419 -39.19 -2.37 -57.16
C VAL A 419 -38.48 -2.44 -55.80
N LYS A 420 -39.16 -3.01 -54.80
CA LYS A 420 -38.61 -3.45 -53.51
C LYS A 420 -38.63 -4.97 -53.36
N CYS A 421 -38.97 -5.71 -54.43
CA CYS A 421 -39.03 -7.17 -54.52
C CYS A 421 -39.95 -7.86 -53.50
N ASP A 422 -41.22 -7.47 -53.39
CA ASP A 422 -42.11 -7.84 -52.29
C ASP A 422 -43.16 -8.93 -52.58
N THR A 423 -43.23 -9.49 -53.79
CA THR A 423 -44.34 -10.39 -54.20
C THR A 423 -43.88 -11.74 -54.78
N CYS A 424 -44.30 -12.87 -54.19
CA CYS A 424 -44.06 -14.24 -54.72
C CYS A 424 -44.88 -14.56 -55.97
N GLN A 425 -44.32 -15.39 -56.85
CA GLN A 425 -45.03 -16.01 -57.96
C GLN A 425 -45.78 -17.31 -57.55
N PRO A 426 -46.92 -17.66 -58.17
CA PRO A 426 -47.80 -18.74 -57.69
C PRO A 426 -47.24 -20.17 -57.83
N GLY A 427 -47.83 -21.11 -57.09
CA GLY A 427 -47.41 -22.52 -57.07
C GLY A 427 -46.22 -22.80 -56.14
N PHE A 428 -45.52 -21.76 -55.73
CA PHE A 428 -44.53 -21.79 -54.67
C PHE A 428 -45.10 -21.14 -53.41
N ALA A 429 -44.82 -21.75 -52.26
CA ALA A 429 -45.23 -21.32 -50.94
C ALA A 429 -44.08 -20.57 -50.24
N SER A 430 -44.41 -19.61 -49.38
CA SER A 430 -43.48 -18.85 -48.54
C SER A 430 -42.58 -17.92 -49.36
N LEU A 431 -42.78 -16.61 -49.26
CA LEU A 431 -41.71 -15.68 -49.65
C LEU A 431 -40.62 -15.80 -48.58
N GLY A 432 -39.62 -16.65 -48.84
CA GLY A 432 -38.58 -17.06 -47.89
C GLY A 432 -37.17 -16.61 -48.31
N PRO A 433 -36.11 -17.06 -47.62
CA PRO A 433 -34.75 -16.55 -47.83
C PRO A 433 -34.21 -16.71 -49.26
N ASP A 434 -34.62 -17.74 -49.99
CA ASP A 434 -34.17 -18.05 -51.34
C ASP A 434 -35.17 -17.63 -52.44
N GLY A 435 -36.19 -16.83 -52.09
CA GLY A 435 -37.42 -16.71 -52.86
C GLY A 435 -38.46 -17.73 -52.39
N CYS A 436 -39.25 -18.27 -53.31
CA CYS A 436 -40.45 -19.07 -53.01
C CYS A 436 -40.17 -20.60 -53.09
N ARG A 437 -40.85 -21.46 -52.28
CA ARG A 437 -40.49 -22.91 -52.09
C ARG A 437 -41.67 -23.92 -52.20
N PRO A 438 -41.49 -25.16 -52.68
CA PRO A 438 -42.48 -26.27 -52.56
C PRO A 438 -42.48 -26.97 -51.16
N CYS A 439 -43.28 -28.04 -50.94
CA CYS A 439 -43.57 -28.66 -49.61
C CYS A 439 -43.84 -30.20 -49.59
N GLU A 440 -43.52 -30.90 -48.48
CA GLU A 440 -43.74 -32.35 -48.23
C GLU A 440 -43.88 -32.68 -46.70
N CYS A 441 -44.72 -33.66 -46.25
CA CYS A 441 -45.08 -33.90 -44.81
C CYS A 441 -45.47 -35.36 -44.38
N ASP A 442 -45.10 -35.85 -43.17
CA ASP A 442 -45.41 -37.22 -42.64
C ASP A 442 -46.83 -37.38 -42.04
N GLY A 443 -47.56 -38.40 -42.49
CA GLY A 443 -48.96 -38.65 -42.11
C GLY A 443 -49.26 -38.99 -40.64
N ARG A 444 -48.26 -39.36 -39.82
CA ARG A 444 -48.49 -39.82 -38.43
C ARG A 444 -48.63 -38.65 -37.45
N GLY A 445 -47.80 -37.62 -37.63
CA GLY A 445 -47.74 -36.42 -36.78
C GLY A 445 -48.37 -35.16 -37.39
N ARG A 446 -48.61 -35.10 -38.71
CA ARG A 446 -49.18 -33.92 -39.39
C ARG A 446 -50.68 -33.73 -39.18
N VAL A 447 -51.18 -32.55 -39.55
CA VAL A 447 -52.62 -32.18 -39.55
C VAL A 447 -53.14 -31.83 -40.96
N HIS A 448 -52.44 -31.01 -41.75
CA HIS A 448 -52.80 -30.69 -43.14
C HIS A 448 -51.56 -30.27 -43.97
N ASP A 449 -51.74 -30.04 -45.27
CA ASP A 449 -50.75 -29.49 -46.21
C ASP A 449 -50.24 -28.09 -45.79
N CYS A 450 -49.10 -27.69 -46.35
CA CYS A 450 -48.33 -26.51 -45.90
C CYS A 450 -48.98 -25.15 -46.20
N SER A 451 -48.57 -24.12 -45.46
CA SER A 451 -49.00 -22.74 -45.71
C SER A 451 -48.22 -22.07 -46.84
N PRO A 452 -48.85 -21.19 -47.64
CA PRO A 452 -48.18 -20.36 -48.65
C PRO A 452 -47.32 -19.22 -48.06
N LEU A 453 -47.05 -19.20 -46.75
CA LEU A 453 -46.22 -18.20 -46.06
C LEU A 453 -44.98 -18.76 -45.34
N ASP A 454 -44.97 -20.05 -44.95
CA ASP A 454 -43.86 -20.67 -44.21
C ASP A 454 -43.52 -22.12 -44.61
N GLY A 455 -44.33 -22.76 -45.47
CA GLY A 455 -44.01 -24.07 -46.04
C GLY A 455 -43.89 -25.21 -45.02
N ARG A 456 -44.47 -25.02 -43.82
CA ARG A 456 -44.34 -25.91 -42.67
C ARG A 456 -45.48 -26.93 -42.59
N CYS A 457 -45.15 -28.14 -42.12
CA CYS A 457 -46.12 -29.15 -41.75
C CYS A 457 -46.67 -28.87 -40.34
N TYR A 458 -47.98 -28.83 -40.18
CA TYR A 458 -48.62 -28.61 -38.88
C TYR A 458 -48.56 -29.88 -38.01
N CYS A 459 -47.79 -29.87 -36.92
CA CYS A 459 -47.48 -31.05 -36.10
C CYS A 459 -48.24 -31.09 -34.76
N LYS A 460 -48.42 -32.31 -34.21
CA LYS A 460 -48.91 -32.57 -32.83
C LYS A 460 -47.89 -32.13 -31.75
N ASN A 461 -48.38 -31.75 -30.57
CA ASN A 461 -47.65 -30.90 -29.60
C ASN A 461 -46.32 -31.45 -29.06
N ASN A 462 -46.32 -32.66 -28.49
CA ASN A 462 -45.15 -33.32 -27.90
C ASN A 462 -44.34 -34.10 -28.96
N VAL A 463 -44.66 -33.89 -30.24
CA VAL A 463 -43.92 -34.34 -31.42
C VAL A 463 -43.04 -33.18 -31.89
N GLU A 464 -41.97 -33.51 -32.61
CA GLU A 464 -41.12 -32.56 -33.33
C GLU A 464 -40.61 -33.15 -34.65
N GLY A 465 -39.68 -32.44 -35.29
CA GLY A 465 -39.27 -32.68 -36.68
C GLY A 465 -40.11 -31.86 -37.67
N GLN A 466 -39.47 -31.34 -38.72
CA GLN A 466 -40.10 -30.44 -39.69
C GLN A 466 -41.26 -31.10 -40.46
N SER A 467 -41.21 -32.42 -40.60
CA SER A 467 -42.24 -33.25 -41.23
C SER A 467 -43.19 -33.94 -40.22
N CYS A 468 -42.99 -33.72 -38.91
CA CYS A 468 -43.76 -34.29 -37.78
C CYS A 468 -43.51 -35.80 -37.48
N ASP A 469 -42.29 -36.18 -37.09
CA ASP A 469 -41.83 -37.59 -37.10
C ASP A 469 -41.30 -38.20 -35.78
N ARG A 470 -41.00 -37.42 -34.73
CA ARG A 470 -40.29 -37.91 -33.52
C ARG A 470 -40.76 -37.30 -32.18
N CYS A 471 -40.48 -37.97 -31.05
CA CYS A 471 -40.65 -37.39 -29.71
C CYS A 471 -39.54 -36.38 -29.37
N ARG A 472 -39.84 -35.45 -28.45
CA ARG A 472 -38.87 -34.49 -27.89
C ARG A 472 -38.02 -35.12 -26.76
N PRO A 473 -36.78 -34.66 -26.51
CA PRO A 473 -35.96 -35.15 -25.40
C PRO A 473 -36.63 -34.99 -24.02
N GLY A 474 -36.43 -35.96 -23.13
CA GLY A 474 -37.17 -36.07 -21.86
C GLY A 474 -38.59 -36.65 -22.02
N PHE A 475 -39.01 -36.95 -23.25
CA PHE A 475 -40.28 -37.61 -23.55
C PHE A 475 -40.09 -38.85 -24.46
N PHE A 476 -41.00 -39.82 -24.34
CA PHE A 476 -40.97 -41.12 -25.03
C PHE A 476 -42.35 -41.53 -25.57
N ASN A 477 -42.42 -42.66 -26.30
CA ASN A 477 -43.65 -43.33 -26.77
C ASN A 477 -44.55 -42.49 -27.72
N LEU A 478 -44.14 -42.33 -29.00
CA LEU A 478 -44.91 -41.62 -30.04
C LEU A 478 -46.09 -42.44 -30.59
N GLN A 479 -47.32 -41.91 -30.49
CA GLN A 479 -48.53 -42.62 -30.96
C GLN A 479 -49.47 -41.75 -31.82
N HIS A 480 -50.09 -42.35 -32.84
CA HIS A 480 -50.97 -41.64 -33.77
C HIS A 480 -52.29 -41.13 -33.13
N MET A 481 -52.87 -41.92 -32.23
CA MET A 481 -54.12 -41.59 -31.51
C MET A 481 -53.90 -40.70 -30.26
N ASN A 482 -52.64 -40.48 -29.85
CA ASN A 482 -52.33 -39.52 -28.79
C ASN A 482 -52.41 -38.09 -29.37
N PRO A 483 -53.29 -37.20 -28.87
CA PRO A 483 -53.41 -35.84 -29.40
C PRO A 483 -52.13 -35.00 -29.22
N ALA A 484 -51.37 -35.27 -28.15
CA ALA A 484 -50.10 -34.61 -27.88
C ALA A 484 -48.92 -35.35 -28.53
N GLY A 485 -48.91 -36.68 -28.49
CA GLY A 485 -47.92 -37.54 -29.16
C GLY A 485 -47.09 -38.42 -28.23
N CYS A 486 -46.40 -37.83 -27.24
CA CYS A 486 -45.38 -38.48 -26.37
C CYS A 486 -45.53 -38.11 -24.86
N GLN A 487 -44.87 -38.87 -23.96
CA GLN A 487 -45.03 -38.88 -22.48
C GLN A 487 -43.69 -38.65 -21.73
N GLN A 488 -43.66 -38.11 -20.50
CA GLN A 488 -42.45 -37.58 -19.80
C GLN A 488 -41.79 -38.55 -18.78
N CYS A 489 -40.47 -38.43 -18.55
CA CYS A 489 -39.68 -39.13 -17.50
C CYS A 489 -39.77 -38.50 -16.08
N PHE A 490 -39.44 -39.25 -15.02
CA PHE A 490 -39.47 -38.82 -13.60
C PHE A 490 -38.21 -39.19 -12.76
N CYS A 491 -37.84 -40.47 -12.66
CA CYS A 491 -36.59 -40.98 -12.06
C CYS A 491 -36.11 -40.34 -10.72
N PHE A 492 -37.04 -39.98 -9.81
CA PHE A 492 -36.76 -39.40 -8.47
C PHE A 492 -35.93 -38.10 -8.46
N GLY A 493 -35.65 -37.49 -9.62
CA GLY A 493 -34.74 -36.34 -9.74
C GLY A 493 -33.24 -36.68 -9.67
N HIS A 494 -32.86 -37.94 -9.46
CA HIS A 494 -31.46 -38.39 -9.47
C HIS A 494 -30.97 -38.81 -10.87
N SER A 495 -31.86 -38.87 -11.86
CA SER A 495 -31.54 -39.13 -13.26
C SER A 495 -32.60 -38.48 -14.18
N VAL A 496 -32.24 -38.18 -15.44
CA VAL A 496 -33.16 -37.56 -16.44
C VAL A 496 -33.19 -38.30 -17.78
N VAL A 497 -32.53 -39.46 -17.87
CA VAL A 497 -32.46 -40.28 -19.08
C VAL A 497 -33.29 -41.54 -18.86
N CYS A 498 -34.48 -41.58 -19.46
CA CYS A 498 -35.38 -42.73 -19.40
C CYS A 498 -35.82 -43.22 -20.80
N SER A 499 -36.38 -44.42 -20.85
CA SER A 499 -37.00 -45.01 -22.04
C SER A 499 -38.14 -45.96 -21.64
N SER A 500 -38.97 -46.37 -22.61
CA SER A 500 -40.01 -47.39 -22.39
C SER A 500 -39.41 -48.65 -21.77
N SER A 501 -39.91 -49.04 -20.59
CA SER A 501 -39.46 -50.22 -19.87
C SER A 501 -39.92 -51.50 -20.55
N ASN A 502 -38.96 -52.36 -20.91
CA ASN A 502 -39.23 -53.66 -21.53
C ASN A 502 -39.58 -54.77 -20.50
N GLN A 503 -39.54 -54.45 -19.21
CA GLN A 503 -39.67 -55.41 -18.09
C GLN A 503 -41.04 -55.38 -17.40
N HIS A 504 -41.98 -54.59 -17.94
CA HIS A 504 -43.31 -54.38 -17.35
C HIS A 504 -44.41 -54.75 -18.34
N GLN A 505 -45.43 -55.46 -17.85
CA GLN A 505 -46.61 -55.86 -18.62
C GLN A 505 -47.88 -55.20 -18.06
N ALA A 506 -48.84 -54.92 -18.93
CA ALA A 506 -50.07 -54.22 -18.58
C ALA A 506 -51.17 -55.19 -18.11
N VAL A 507 -51.73 -54.93 -16.92
CA VAL A 507 -52.74 -55.78 -16.29
C VAL A 507 -53.92 -54.93 -15.83
N ASN A 508 -55.14 -55.31 -16.20
CA ASN A 508 -56.36 -54.60 -15.83
C ASN A 508 -56.89 -55.08 -14.48
N ILE A 509 -56.87 -54.21 -13.47
CA ILE A 509 -57.54 -54.38 -12.18
C ILE A 509 -58.97 -53.89 -12.32
N THR A 510 -59.95 -54.62 -11.77
CA THR A 510 -61.37 -54.23 -11.78
C THR A 510 -61.96 -54.28 -10.37
N SER A 511 -62.90 -53.36 -10.09
CA SER A 511 -63.69 -53.37 -8.84
C SER A 511 -65.11 -52.87 -9.10
N ASP A 512 -66.08 -53.48 -8.42
CA ASP A 512 -67.53 -53.26 -8.61
C ASP A 512 -68.21 -52.50 -7.45
N PHE A 513 -67.47 -52.18 -6.38
CA PHE A 513 -67.91 -51.38 -5.22
C PHE A 513 -69.14 -51.93 -4.47
N THR A 514 -69.30 -53.25 -4.40
CA THR A 514 -70.55 -53.89 -3.95
C THR A 514 -70.80 -53.94 -2.43
N GLU A 515 -69.81 -53.73 -1.55
CA GLU A 515 -70.01 -53.77 -0.09
C GLU A 515 -70.17 -52.39 0.57
N GLY A 516 -71.42 -52.05 0.92
CA GLY A 516 -71.78 -50.79 1.56
C GLY A 516 -71.66 -50.76 3.09
N THR A 517 -70.45 -50.89 3.66
CA THR A 517 -70.24 -50.56 5.09
C THR A 517 -70.02 -49.07 5.30
N ARG A 518 -70.96 -48.41 6.00
CA ARG A 518 -70.76 -47.05 6.51
C ARG A 518 -69.64 -47.04 7.56
N TYR A 519 -68.49 -46.49 7.22
CA TYR A 519 -67.52 -46.01 8.21
C TYR A 519 -67.57 -44.49 8.30
N SER A 520 -67.58 -44.01 9.54
CA SER A 520 -67.64 -42.61 9.92
C SER A 520 -66.36 -41.83 9.57
N LEU A 521 -66.43 -40.51 9.73
CA LEU A 521 -65.29 -39.60 9.70
C LEU A 521 -64.23 -39.94 10.77
N ILE A 522 -63.11 -39.20 10.69
CA ILE A 522 -61.87 -39.27 11.48
C ILE A 522 -60.84 -40.25 10.90
N ASP A 523 -59.58 -39.87 10.65
CA ASP A 523 -58.98 -38.60 10.20
C ASP A 523 -57.59 -39.01 9.69
N VAL A 524 -57.19 -38.56 8.50
CA VAL A 524 -55.85 -38.82 7.96
C VAL A 524 -55.34 -37.55 7.28
N ASN A 525 -55.17 -36.50 8.09
CA ASN A 525 -54.61 -35.21 7.73
C ASN A 525 -55.14 -34.66 6.39
N GLU A 526 -56.21 -33.86 6.44
CA GLU A 526 -56.55 -32.98 5.33
C GLU A 526 -55.36 -32.05 5.02
N VAL A 527 -54.52 -32.43 4.05
CA VAL A 527 -53.68 -31.51 3.29
C VAL A 527 -54.65 -30.74 2.40
N PRO A 528 -54.93 -29.45 2.67
CA PRO A 528 -55.93 -28.74 1.88
C PRO A 528 -55.31 -28.46 0.52
N LEU A 529 -55.81 -29.12 -0.53
CA LEU A 529 -55.46 -28.82 -1.92
C LEU A 529 -56.15 -27.50 -2.37
N ILE A 530 -55.93 -26.44 -1.59
CA ILE A 530 -56.34 -25.07 -1.84
C ILE A 530 -55.07 -24.24 -2.08
N ALA A 531 -54.26 -24.70 -3.04
CA ALA A 531 -53.26 -23.86 -3.69
C ALA A 531 -53.96 -23.08 -4.81
N ALA A 532 -53.83 -21.75 -4.81
CA ALA A 532 -54.45 -20.88 -5.82
C ALA A 532 -53.77 -20.94 -7.21
N GLY A 533 -52.78 -21.83 -7.38
CA GLY A 533 -52.21 -22.27 -8.65
C GLY A 533 -52.04 -23.79 -8.58
N GLY A 534 -52.31 -24.49 -9.68
CA GLY A 534 -52.25 -25.96 -9.72
C GLY A 534 -50.81 -26.49 -9.65
N PHE A 535 -50.65 -27.64 -8.98
CA PHE A 535 -49.39 -28.39 -8.92
C PHE A 535 -48.88 -28.74 -10.32
N ASN A 536 -47.55 -28.70 -10.50
CA ASN A 536 -46.93 -29.27 -11.69
C ASN A 536 -46.84 -30.81 -11.58
N SER A 537 -46.50 -31.48 -12.70
CA SER A 537 -46.46 -32.95 -12.77
C SER A 537 -45.49 -33.58 -11.78
N PHE A 538 -44.33 -32.96 -11.55
CA PHE A 538 -43.28 -33.48 -10.67
C PHE A 538 -43.63 -33.32 -9.19
N GLU A 539 -44.13 -32.15 -8.79
CA GLU A 539 -44.63 -31.90 -7.41
C GLU A 539 -45.76 -32.87 -7.05
N PHE A 540 -46.69 -33.08 -7.98
CA PHE A 540 -47.78 -34.04 -7.81
C PHE A 540 -47.24 -35.47 -7.65
N GLN A 541 -46.25 -35.88 -8.45
CA GLN A 541 -45.61 -37.19 -8.33
C GLN A 541 -44.80 -37.36 -7.03
N GLN A 542 -44.17 -36.30 -6.50
CA GLN A 542 -43.49 -36.35 -5.19
C GLN A 542 -44.46 -36.64 -4.05
N VAL A 543 -45.67 -36.04 -4.05
CA VAL A 543 -46.71 -36.32 -3.04
C VAL A 543 -47.21 -37.78 -3.15
N LEU A 544 -47.21 -38.36 -4.35
CA LEU A 544 -47.63 -39.74 -4.58
C LEU A 544 -46.59 -40.81 -4.17
N HIS A 545 -45.33 -40.45 -3.95
CA HIS A 545 -44.26 -41.43 -3.68
C HIS A 545 -44.55 -42.34 -2.46
N ASN A 546 -45.14 -41.79 -1.39
CA ASN A 546 -45.47 -42.54 -0.18
C ASN A 546 -46.99 -42.77 -0.03
N LEU A 547 -47.72 -42.88 -1.15
CA LEU A 547 -49.16 -43.05 -1.14
C LEU A 547 -49.57 -44.51 -0.87
N THR A 548 -49.90 -44.80 0.39
CA THR A 548 -50.32 -46.15 0.83
C THR A 548 -51.80 -46.47 0.58
N ALA A 549 -52.64 -45.48 0.30
CA ALA A 549 -54.06 -45.67 -0.05
C ALA A 549 -54.60 -44.54 -0.95
N LEU A 550 -55.45 -44.88 -1.91
CA LEU A 550 -56.16 -43.92 -2.76
C LEU A 550 -57.69 -44.10 -2.58
N LYS A 551 -58.38 -43.05 -2.12
CA LYS A 551 -59.83 -43.07 -1.88
C LYS A 551 -60.59 -42.36 -3.00
N ILE A 552 -61.19 -43.14 -3.90
CA ILE A 552 -62.03 -42.62 -4.99
C ILE A 552 -63.49 -42.51 -4.50
N ASN A 553 -64.15 -41.39 -4.78
CA ASN A 553 -65.57 -41.18 -4.47
C ASN A 553 -66.36 -40.99 -5.77
N THR A 554 -67.43 -41.75 -5.96
CA THR A 554 -68.26 -41.78 -7.17
C THR A 554 -69.69 -42.20 -6.82
N SER A 555 -70.70 -41.64 -7.50
CA SER A 555 -72.10 -41.75 -7.09
C SER A 555 -73.00 -42.59 -7.99
N GLN A 556 -72.66 -42.80 -9.27
CA GLN A 556 -73.44 -43.59 -10.24
C GLN A 556 -72.57 -44.24 -11.33
N LEU A 557 -71.74 -45.23 -10.98
CA LEU A 557 -71.02 -46.07 -11.94
C LEU A 557 -71.03 -47.54 -11.48
N ALA A 558 -71.23 -48.46 -12.43
CA ALA A 558 -71.16 -49.90 -12.19
C ALA A 558 -69.87 -50.46 -12.79
N GLY A 559 -68.89 -50.74 -11.93
CA GLY A 559 -67.56 -51.20 -12.33
C GLY A 559 -66.59 -50.06 -12.71
N VAL A 560 -65.38 -50.11 -12.16
CA VAL A 560 -64.22 -49.30 -12.62
C VAL A 560 -63.08 -50.24 -12.99
N THR A 561 -62.45 -49.97 -14.13
CA THR A 561 -61.26 -50.67 -14.62
C THR A 561 -60.05 -49.74 -14.54
N LEU A 562 -58.96 -50.19 -13.92
CA LEU A 562 -57.69 -49.48 -13.85
C LEU A 562 -56.59 -50.36 -14.44
N THR A 563 -55.90 -49.87 -15.48
CA THR A 563 -54.73 -50.57 -16.04
C THR A 563 -53.50 -50.27 -15.20
N ALA A 564 -53.05 -51.25 -14.43
CA ALA A 564 -51.80 -51.21 -13.69
C ALA A 564 -50.67 -51.85 -14.51
N ALA A 565 -49.43 -51.60 -14.10
CA ALA A 565 -48.25 -52.27 -14.65
C ALA A 565 -47.53 -53.02 -13.53
N PHE A 566 -47.08 -54.25 -13.82
CA PHE A 566 -46.34 -55.11 -12.90
C PHE A 566 -45.06 -55.60 -13.57
N LEU A 567 -44.03 -55.90 -12.77
CA LEU A 567 -42.83 -56.60 -13.23
C LEU A 567 -43.22 -57.95 -13.86
N SER A 568 -42.64 -58.26 -15.01
CA SER A 568 -42.97 -59.45 -15.79
C SER A 568 -42.51 -60.74 -15.12
N SER A 569 -43.44 -61.56 -14.65
CA SER A 569 -43.23 -63.00 -14.44
C SER A 569 -43.21 -63.75 -15.79
N ASP A 570 -42.53 -64.90 -15.86
CA ASP A 570 -42.27 -65.70 -17.09
C ASP A 570 -43.51 -66.32 -17.79
N THR A 571 -44.71 -65.80 -17.55
CA THR A 571 -45.96 -66.23 -18.18
C THR A 571 -46.31 -65.34 -19.38
N PRO A 572 -46.44 -65.88 -20.60
CA PRO A 572 -46.70 -65.07 -21.80
C PRO A 572 -48.17 -64.64 -21.94
N ILE A 573 -48.44 -63.79 -22.94
CA ILE A 573 -49.78 -63.31 -23.38
C ILE A 573 -50.39 -62.19 -22.50
N SER A 574 -49.57 -61.27 -21.98
CA SER A 574 -50.01 -59.88 -21.72
C SER A 574 -49.18 -58.91 -22.56
N PRO A 575 -49.75 -57.78 -23.05
CA PRO A 575 -49.01 -56.82 -23.85
C PRO A 575 -47.97 -56.07 -22.99
N PRO A 576 -46.83 -55.65 -23.57
CA PRO A 576 -45.87 -54.80 -22.88
C PRO A 576 -46.52 -53.47 -22.48
N ALA A 577 -46.00 -52.84 -21.42
CA ALA A 577 -46.45 -51.55 -20.92
C ALA A 577 -45.46 -50.42 -21.29
N PRO A 578 -45.41 -49.94 -22.55
CA PRO A 578 -44.39 -48.98 -23.03
C PRO A 578 -44.48 -47.57 -22.44
N TRP A 579 -45.31 -47.36 -21.42
CA TRP A 579 -45.49 -46.13 -20.64
C TRP A 579 -44.83 -46.17 -19.25
N VAL A 580 -44.26 -47.31 -18.84
CA VAL A 580 -43.41 -47.38 -17.64
C VAL A 580 -41.98 -46.97 -18.03
N GLU A 581 -41.27 -46.24 -17.16
CA GLU A 581 -39.89 -45.82 -17.40
C GLU A 581 -38.83 -46.78 -16.81
N SER A 582 -37.57 -46.55 -17.15
CA SER A 582 -36.41 -47.23 -16.55
C SER A 582 -35.25 -46.24 -16.43
N CYS A 583 -34.54 -46.25 -15.30
CA CYS A 583 -33.59 -45.21 -14.88
C CYS A 583 -32.17 -45.76 -14.72
N SER A 584 -31.17 -44.87 -14.60
CA SER A 584 -29.76 -45.24 -14.38
C SER A 584 -29.15 -44.41 -13.22
N CYS A 585 -28.43 -45.07 -12.31
CA CYS A 585 -28.10 -44.56 -10.97
C CYS A 585 -26.60 -44.32 -10.71
N PRO A 586 -26.23 -43.35 -9.85
CA PRO A 586 -24.85 -43.01 -9.51
C PRO A 586 -24.25 -43.85 -8.35
N VAL A 587 -22.93 -43.75 -8.17
CA VAL A 587 -22.15 -44.43 -7.11
C VAL A 587 -22.52 -43.90 -5.71
N GLY A 588 -22.47 -44.79 -4.70
CA GLY A 588 -22.87 -44.51 -3.31
C GLY A 588 -24.37 -44.74 -3.05
N PHE A 589 -25.18 -44.69 -4.11
CA PHE A 589 -26.60 -44.97 -4.09
C PHE A 589 -26.90 -46.37 -4.66
N THR A 590 -27.99 -46.99 -4.22
CA THR A 590 -28.47 -48.27 -4.76
C THR A 590 -30.00 -48.35 -4.78
N GLY A 591 -30.53 -49.02 -5.80
CA GLY A 591 -31.97 -49.13 -6.04
C GLY A 591 -32.36 -49.08 -7.51
N GLN A 592 -33.62 -49.40 -7.82
CA GLN A 592 -34.14 -49.34 -9.21
C GLN A 592 -34.55 -47.92 -9.64
N PHE A 593 -34.78 -47.04 -8.66
CA PHE A 593 -35.00 -45.61 -8.85
C PHE A 593 -34.00 -44.76 -8.03
N CYS A 594 -32.89 -45.37 -7.60
CA CYS A 594 -31.72 -44.74 -6.97
C CYS A 594 -31.86 -44.30 -5.50
N GLU A 595 -32.48 -45.11 -4.62
CA GLU A 595 -33.07 -44.63 -3.36
C GLU A 595 -32.36 -44.90 -1.99
N ARG A 596 -31.18 -45.56 -1.90
CA ARG A 596 -30.53 -45.93 -0.60
C ARG A 596 -28.99 -45.85 -0.55
N CYS A 597 -28.42 -45.60 0.64
CA CYS A 597 -26.98 -45.67 0.96
C CYS A 597 -26.42 -47.12 1.04
N ALA A 598 -25.08 -47.26 0.96
CA ALA A 598 -24.34 -48.52 1.13
C ALA A 598 -23.69 -48.66 2.54
N ALA A 599 -23.21 -49.87 2.88
CA ALA A 599 -22.56 -50.16 4.17
C ALA A 599 -21.11 -49.62 4.26
N GLU A 600 -20.63 -49.35 5.49
CA GLU A 600 -19.48 -48.50 5.83
C GLU A 600 -19.66 -46.99 5.52
N PHE A 601 -20.88 -46.56 5.20
CA PHE A 601 -21.24 -45.15 5.01
C PHE A 601 -22.45 -44.77 5.91
N THR A 602 -22.27 -43.76 6.76
CA THR A 602 -23.33 -43.01 7.45
C THR A 602 -23.91 -41.91 6.56
N ARG A 603 -25.04 -41.30 6.90
CA ARG A 603 -25.53 -40.10 6.20
C ARG A 603 -24.67 -38.87 6.48
N GLU A 604 -24.60 -37.99 5.48
CA GLU A 604 -24.03 -36.65 5.61
C GLU A 604 -25.02 -35.69 6.30
N ASP A 605 -26.30 -35.71 5.88
CA ASP A 605 -27.41 -35.03 6.56
C ASP A 605 -28.54 -36.05 6.84
N PRO A 606 -28.71 -36.50 8.10
CA PRO A 606 -29.79 -37.41 8.48
C PRO A 606 -31.21 -36.86 8.29
N SER A 607 -31.39 -35.54 8.18
CA SER A 607 -32.72 -34.91 8.16
C SER A 607 -33.45 -35.01 6.81
N ARG A 608 -32.73 -35.22 5.71
CA ARG A 608 -33.28 -35.19 4.33
C ARG A 608 -33.68 -36.56 3.75
N GLY A 609 -33.53 -37.64 4.53
CA GLY A 609 -34.08 -38.96 4.20
C GLY A 609 -33.53 -39.57 2.90
N PRO A 610 -34.37 -40.19 2.06
CA PRO A 610 -33.94 -40.84 0.80
C PRO A 610 -33.28 -39.89 -0.22
N PHE A 611 -33.46 -38.59 -0.08
CA PHE A 611 -32.90 -37.56 -0.98
C PHE A 611 -31.54 -37.02 -0.48
N SER A 612 -30.85 -37.75 0.41
CA SER A 612 -29.62 -37.33 1.11
C SER A 612 -28.41 -38.22 0.81
N THR A 613 -27.20 -37.71 1.04
CA THR A 613 -25.87 -38.26 0.70
C THR A 613 -25.21 -39.07 1.83
N CYS A 614 -24.13 -39.82 1.54
CA CYS A 614 -23.56 -40.87 2.42
C CYS A 614 -21.99 -40.86 2.48
N VAL A 615 -21.35 -41.03 3.68
CA VAL A 615 -19.90 -40.87 3.98
C VAL A 615 -19.36 -41.78 5.16
N PRO A 616 -18.04 -42.09 5.33
CA PRO A 616 -17.50 -43.06 6.34
C PRO A 616 -17.14 -42.58 7.79
N CYS A 617 -16.52 -43.45 8.62
CA CYS A 617 -16.31 -43.33 10.11
C CYS A 617 -14.84 -43.29 10.65
N ASN A 618 -14.61 -42.91 11.94
CA ASN A 618 -13.29 -42.94 12.64
C ASN A 618 -13.38 -42.98 14.21
N CYS A 619 -12.56 -43.82 14.89
CA CYS A 619 -12.40 -43.85 16.38
C CYS A 619 -10.97 -44.22 16.89
N HIS A 620 -9.90 -43.89 16.15
CA HIS A 620 -8.47 -43.99 16.58
C HIS A 620 -7.96 -45.31 17.23
N GLN A 621 -8.62 -46.45 17.02
CA GLN A 621 -8.24 -47.77 17.58
C GLN A 621 -8.32 -47.87 19.11
N HIS A 622 -8.92 -46.87 19.77
CA HIS A 622 -9.35 -46.94 21.17
C HIS A 622 -10.88 -47.22 21.30
N GLY A 623 -11.68 -47.08 20.22
CA GLY A 623 -13.15 -47.36 20.20
C GLY A 623 -13.77 -47.64 18.79
N THR A 624 -15.12 -47.59 18.66
CA THR A 624 -15.93 -47.90 17.43
C THR A 624 -17.21 -47.04 17.28
N CYS A 625 -17.80 -46.91 16.06
CA CYS A 625 -18.85 -45.92 15.69
C CYS A 625 -20.28 -46.46 15.34
N HIS A 626 -21.21 -45.57 14.91
CA HIS A 626 -22.62 -45.85 14.56
C HIS A 626 -23.08 -45.21 13.21
N PRO A 627 -23.84 -45.90 12.32
CA PRO A 627 -24.05 -45.54 10.90
C PRO A 627 -25.15 -44.50 10.60
N GLU A 628 -25.69 -43.81 11.59
CA GLU A 628 -26.50 -42.59 11.38
C GLU A 628 -26.06 -41.45 12.36
N THR A 629 -24.97 -41.61 13.14
CA THR A 629 -24.52 -40.60 14.15
C THR A 629 -23.01 -40.49 14.46
N GLY A 630 -22.26 -41.59 14.66
CA GLY A 630 -20.77 -41.59 14.64
C GLY A 630 -19.91 -41.37 15.92
N GLU A 631 -20.35 -41.71 17.15
CA GLU A 631 -19.61 -41.48 18.43
C GLU A 631 -18.65 -42.63 18.88
N CYS A 632 -17.76 -42.43 19.89
CA CYS A 632 -16.65 -43.34 20.30
C CYS A 632 -16.43 -43.46 21.86
N GLU A 633 -15.49 -44.33 22.33
CA GLU A 633 -15.20 -44.67 23.77
C GLU A 633 -13.67 -44.93 24.02
N CYS A 634 -13.10 -44.82 25.25
CA CYS A 634 -11.65 -44.54 25.48
C CYS A 634 -10.84 -45.21 26.64
N SER A 635 -9.49 -45.31 26.53
CA SER A 635 -8.56 -45.91 27.53
C SER A 635 -7.05 -45.51 27.43
N HIS A 636 -6.20 -45.95 28.40
CA HIS A 636 -4.70 -45.86 28.49
C HIS A 636 -4.02 -44.58 29.06
N PHE A 637 -4.44 -44.06 30.23
CA PHE A 637 -3.97 -42.74 30.75
C PHE A 637 -4.18 -41.57 29.74
N THR A 638 -5.03 -41.79 28.75
CA THR A 638 -5.52 -40.81 27.78
C THR A 638 -6.84 -40.20 28.27
N ALA A 639 -7.32 -39.15 27.62
CA ALA A 639 -8.67 -38.60 27.86
C ALA A 639 -9.19 -37.83 26.64
N GLY A 640 -10.50 -37.93 26.38
CA GLY A 640 -11.25 -37.13 25.40
C GLY A 640 -12.39 -37.89 24.73
N MET A 641 -12.94 -37.36 23.63
CA MET A 641 -14.04 -38.03 22.87
C MET A 641 -13.52 -39.05 21.86
N THR A 642 -12.27 -38.91 21.42
CA THR A 642 -11.57 -39.89 20.56
C THR A 642 -10.18 -40.26 21.11
N CYS A 643 -9.96 -40.01 22.41
CA CYS A 643 -8.95 -40.61 23.28
C CYS A 643 -7.53 -40.01 23.24
N GLU A 644 -7.39 -38.67 23.37
CA GLU A 644 -6.26 -37.95 22.76
C GLU A 644 -5.12 -37.32 23.63
N ARG A 645 -5.04 -37.41 24.98
CA ARG A 645 -4.00 -36.65 25.76
C ARG A 645 -3.49 -37.20 27.12
N CYS A 646 -2.24 -36.88 27.49
CA CYS A 646 -1.49 -37.22 28.73
C CYS A 646 -1.72 -36.26 29.96
N LEU A 647 -0.93 -36.41 31.04
CA LEU A 647 -1.04 -35.79 32.39
C LEU A 647 0.17 -34.92 32.83
N GLU A 648 -0.02 -34.01 33.80
CA GLU A 648 0.96 -33.07 34.40
C GLU A 648 2.24 -33.71 34.99
N GLY A 649 3.39 -33.07 34.74
CA GLY A 649 4.73 -33.52 35.17
C GLY A 649 5.42 -34.48 34.18
N TYR A 650 4.68 -34.97 33.18
CA TYR A 650 5.11 -35.93 32.17
C TYR A 650 4.79 -35.39 30.77
N TYR A 651 5.59 -35.72 29.74
CA TYR A 651 5.42 -35.34 28.33
C TYR A 651 5.37 -36.58 27.42
N GLY A 652 4.63 -36.55 26.31
CA GLY A 652 4.56 -37.67 25.35
C GLY A 652 3.32 -37.69 24.45
N ASN A 653 2.87 -38.85 23.95
CA ASN A 653 1.90 -38.94 22.84
C ASN A 653 0.84 -40.06 23.00
N ALA A 654 -0.35 -39.68 23.45
CA ALA A 654 -1.49 -40.57 23.68
C ALA A 654 -2.09 -41.24 22.41
N LEU A 655 -1.82 -40.73 21.20
CA LEU A 655 -2.50 -41.15 19.97
C LEU A 655 -1.93 -42.43 19.31
N MET A 656 -1.03 -43.15 19.98
CA MET A 656 -0.29 -44.27 19.36
C MET A 656 -0.94 -45.65 19.52
N GLY A 657 -2.12 -45.75 20.16
CA GLY A 657 -2.78 -47.04 20.42
C GLY A 657 -2.09 -47.91 21.49
N THR A 658 -1.09 -47.38 22.19
CA THR A 658 -0.31 -48.13 23.20
C THR A 658 -0.61 -47.64 24.63
N SER A 659 0.12 -48.19 25.62
CA SER A 659 -0.06 -47.91 27.05
C SER A 659 1.17 -47.25 27.71
N GLY A 660 2.17 -46.80 26.93
CA GLY A 660 3.51 -46.48 27.42
C GLY A 660 3.94 -45.00 27.37
N ASP A 661 3.00 -44.06 27.23
CA ASP A 661 3.22 -42.91 26.35
C ASP A 661 3.57 -41.53 26.98
N CYS A 662 3.99 -41.40 28.27
CA CYS A 662 4.34 -40.08 28.91
C CYS A 662 5.59 -40.10 29.90
N ARG A 663 6.54 -39.11 29.90
CA ARG A 663 7.96 -39.15 30.49
C ARG A 663 8.58 -37.74 30.93
N PRO A 664 9.74 -37.58 31.65
CA PRO A 664 10.15 -36.31 32.36
C PRO A 664 11.49 -35.55 32.01
N CYS A 665 11.76 -34.37 32.64
CA CYS A 665 12.58 -33.18 32.22
C CYS A 665 14.09 -32.93 32.58
N PRO A 666 14.80 -32.02 31.83
CA PRO A 666 15.97 -31.22 32.29
C PRO A 666 16.12 -29.73 31.78
N CYS A 667 16.35 -28.72 32.66
CA CYS A 667 16.64 -27.29 32.31
C CYS A 667 17.54 -26.55 33.34
N PRO A 668 18.20 -25.41 33.01
CA PRO A 668 19.12 -24.72 33.92
C PRO A 668 18.39 -24.16 35.14
N GLY A 669 18.99 -24.33 36.33
CA GLY A 669 18.36 -24.00 37.61
C GLY A 669 17.16 -24.89 38.01
N GLY A 670 16.79 -25.88 37.19
CA GLY A 670 15.64 -26.76 37.45
C GLY A 670 14.28 -26.17 37.03
N GLY A 671 14.25 -25.18 36.15
CA GLY A 671 13.01 -24.57 35.64
C GLY A 671 12.12 -25.52 34.82
N SER A 672 10.88 -25.11 34.58
CA SER A 672 9.93 -25.87 33.74
C SER A 672 10.41 -25.98 32.29
N CYS A 673 9.94 -27.04 31.63
CA CYS A 673 10.82 -27.87 30.84
C CYS A 673 10.01 -28.83 29.98
N VAL A 674 10.04 -28.76 28.65
CA VAL A 674 9.21 -29.66 27.84
C VAL A 674 9.85 -30.11 26.55
N GLN A 675 9.59 -31.37 26.23
CA GLN A 675 9.92 -31.99 24.97
C GLN A 675 9.08 -31.40 23.82
N MET A 676 9.72 -30.62 22.94
CA MET A 676 9.19 -30.34 21.61
C MET A 676 9.00 -31.67 20.86
N ALA A 677 7.85 -31.82 20.21
CA ALA A 677 7.39 -33.07 19.59
C ALA A 677 8.36 -33.65 18.53
N ASN A 678 9.30 -32.86 18.02
CA ASN A 678 10.60 -33.30 17.49
C ASN A 678 11.55 -32.08 17.50
N PRO A 679 12.88 -32.24 17.67
CA PRO A 679 13.66 -33.49 17.75
C PRO A 679 13.80 -34.03 19.18
N GLY A 680 12.71 -34.02 19.97
CA GLY A 680 12.75 -34.45 21.38
C GLY A 680 13.43 -33.45 22.32
N GLN A 681 13.84 -32.29 21.77
CA GLN A 681 14.58 -31.24 22.47
C GLN A 681 13.75 -30.63 23.58
N VAL A 682 14.42 -30.36 24.71
CA VAL A 682 13.84 -29.64 25.83
C VAL A 682 14.27 -28.17 25.78
N VAL A 683 13.26 -27.31 25.82
CA VAL A 683 13.33 -25.84 25.80
C VAL A 683 13.01 -25.33 27.21
N CYS A 684 13.61 -24.21 27.63
CA CYS A 684 13.68 -23.83 29.05
C CYS A 684 12.98 -22.50 29.36
N THR A 685 12.02 -22.51 30.29
CA THR A 685 10.89 -21.56 30.35
C THR A 685 11.17 -20.08 30.61
N ASN A 686 12.42 -19.68 30.84
CA ASN A 686 12.83 -18.30 31.08
C ASN A 686 14.31 -18.08 30.69
N CYS A 687 14.64 -16.93 30.09
CA CYS A 687 16.01 -16.54 29.73
C CYS A 687 16.46 -15.20 30.34
N PRO A 688 17.77 -14.98 30.55
CA PRO A 688 18.31 -13.67 30.95
C PRO A 688 18.14 -12.59 29.88
N ALA A 689 18.10 -11.32 30.30
CA ALA A 689 17.94 -10.18 29.40
C ALA A 689 19.07 -10.09 28.34
N GLY A 690 18.69 -9.77 27.09
CA GLY A 690 19.59 -9.72 25.94
C GLY A 690 20.01 -11.09 25.38
N GLN A 691 19.56 -12.20 25.95
CA GLN A 691 19.91 -13.57 25.52
C GLN A 691 18.73 -14.30 24.86
N THR A 692 19.02 -15.03 23.78
CA THR A 692 18.02 -15.76 22.97
C THR A 692 18.42 -17.20 22.62
N GLY A 693 17.50 -17.95 22.00
CA GLY A 693 17.60 -19.37 21.66
C GLY A 693 17.02 -20.31 22.72
N MET A 694 16.69 -21.53 22.28
CA MET A 694 16.05 -22.61 23.07
C MET A 694 16.65 -22.90 24.47
N ARG A 695 17.92 -22.57 24.70
CA ARG A 695 18.65 -22.74 25.98
C ARG A 695 19.35 -21.45 26.42
N CYS A 696 18.87 -20.30 25.96
CA CYS A 696 19.46 -18.98 26.21
C CYS A 696 20.90 -18.85 25.72
N GLN A 697 21.20 -19.38 24.52
CA GLN A 697 22.56 -19.57 24.01
C GLN A 697 23.09 -18.51 23.03
N MET A 698 22.29 -17.51 22.65
CA MET A 698 22.59 -16.50 21.62
C MET A 698 22.29 -15.07 22.13
N CYS A 699 22.57 -14.04 21.33
CA CYS A 699 22.26 -12.64 21.66
C CYS A 699 21.09 -12.08 20.82
N GLU A 700 20.33 -11.17 21.42
CA GLU A 700 19.17 -10.50 20.82
C GLU A 700 19.53 -9.58 19.63
N ASP A 701 18.58 -9.33 18.72
CA ASP A 701 18.75 -8.43 17.58
C ASP A 701 19.21 -7.02 18.01
N GLY A 702 20.33 -6.56 17.43
CA GLY A 702 20.97 -5.29 17.83
C GLY A 702 21.94 -5.41 19.02
N TYR A 703 22.16 -6.62 19.54
CA TYR A 703 23.19 -6.96 20.51
C TYR A 703 24.17 -8.00 19.93
N TYR A 704 25.38 -8.08 20.49
CA TYR A 704 26.39 -9.07 20.11
C TYR A 704 27.13 -9.66 21.34
N GLY A 705 27.56 -10.92 21.26
CA GLY A 705 28.19 -11.63 22.40
C GLY A 705 28.38 -13.14 22.20
N ASP A 706 28.44 -13.89 23.30
CA ASP A 706 28.54 -15.38 23.36
C ASP A 706 28.21 -15.86 24.80
N PRO A 707 26.92 -15.93 25.18
CA PRO A 707 26.53 -16.01 26.60
C PRO A 707 26.83 -17.35 27.27
N LEU A 708 26.94 -18.45 26.50
CA LEU A 708 27.31 -19.78 27.02
C LEU A 708 28.77 -20.18 26.77
N GLY A 709 29.59 -19.31 26.16
CA GLY A 709 30.99 -19.59 25.89
C GLY A 709 31.21 -20.70 24.86
N GLN A 710 30.38 -20.74 23.80
CA GLN A 710 30.51 -21.75 22.75
C GLN A 710 31.73 -21.51 21.85
N SER A 711 32.17 -20.25 21.74
CA SER A 711 33.33 -19.84 20.93
C SER A 711 34.53 -19.39 21.79
N GLY A 712 34.53 -19.68 23.11
CA GLY A 712 35.62 -19.33 24.02
C GLY A 712 35.13 -19.01 25.43
N ALA A 713 35.78 -18.04 26.10
CA ALA A 713 35.25 -17.51 27.35
C ALA A 713 33.90 -16.80 27.09
N ALA A 714 32.90 -17.07 27.94
CA ALA A 714 31.57 -16.50 27.80
C ALA A 714 31.60 -14.95 27.83
N ARG A 715 30.94 -14.34 26.83
CA ARG A 715 30.84 -12.88 26.67
C ARG A 715 29.37 -12.47 26.83
N PRO A 716 29.01 -11.56 27.75
CA PRO A 716 27.64 -11.07 27.84
C PRO A 716 27.25 -10.31 26.58
N CYS A 717 25.96 -10.33 26.24
CA CYS A 717 25.42 -9.63 25.09
C CYS A 717 25.42 -8.11 25.32
N VAL A 718 26.02 -7.35 24.40
CA VAL A 718 26.11 -5.87 24.48
C VAL A 718 25.58 -5.22 23.19
N ARG A 719 24.99 -4.02 23.30
CA ARG A 719 24.32 -3.35 22.17
C ARG A 719 25.34 -2.88 21.12
N CYS A 720 24.99 -3.03 19.84
CA CYS A 720 25.80 -2.56 18.71
C CYS A 720 25.80 -1.03 18.57
N ASP A 721 26.93 -0.48 18.13
CA ASP A 721 27.10 0.95 17.83
C ASP A 721 27.45 1.16 16.35
N CYS A 722 26.52 1.79 15.62
CA CYS A 722 26.67 2.17 14.23
C CYS A 722 26.58 3.70 14.02
N ASN A 723 26.95 4.49 15.03
CA ASN A 723 27.03 5.96 15.00
C ASN A 723 25.76 6.70 14.52
N GLY A 724 24.57 6.09 14.64
CA GLY A 724 23.32 6.66 14.14
C GLY A 724 23.22 6.73 12.61
N ASN A 725 24.00 5.92 11.89
CA ASN A 725 24.00 5.81 10.42
C ASN A 725 23.31 4.54 9.92
N VAL A 726 22.33 4.05 10.68
CA VAL A 726 21.53 2.85 10.39
C VAL A 726 20.07 3.13 10.77
N ASP A 727 19.12 2.45 10.13
CA ASP A 727 17.74 2.45 10.62
C ASP A 727 17.62 1.53 11.84
N LEU A 728 17.23 2.10 12.98
CA LEU A 728 17.01 1.37 14.24
C LEU A 728 15.78 0.44 14.19
N ASN A 729 14.96 0.52 13.14
CA ASN A 729 13.80 -0.33 12.93
C ASN A 729 14.09 -1.55 12.05
N ALA A 730 15.18 -1.52 11.27
CA ALA A 730 15.59 -2.58 10.37
C ALA A 730 16.21 -3.76 11.13
N VAL A 731 15.95 -4.98 10.66
CA VAL A 731 16.57 -6.20 11.19
C VAL A 731 17.95 -6.43 10.55
N GLY A 732 18.88 -7.02 11.31
CA GLY A 732 20.26 -7.22 10.88
C GLY A 732 21.07 -5.91 10.84
N ILE A 733 20.91 -5.06 11.86
CA ILE A 733 21.70 -3.83 12.04
C ILE A 733 23.20 -4.14 12.06
N CYS A 734 23.55 -5.20 12.79
CA CYS A 734 24.91 -5.65 13.04
C CYS A 734 24.99 -7.19 13.10
N ASP A 735 26.21 -7.73 13.02
CA ASP A 735 26.50 -9.13 13.28
C ASP A 735 26.45 -9.48 14.79
N HIS A 736 25.71 -10.53 15.14
CA HIS A 736 25.40 -10.94 16.51
C HIS A 736 26.57 -11.55 17.32
N ILE A 737 27.75 -11.75 16.71
CA ILE A 737 28.94 -12.29 17.39
C ILE A 737 30.05 -11.23 17.49
N THR A 738 30.18 -10.39 16.45
CA THR A 738 31.29 -9.44 16.27
C THR A 738 30.89 -7.96 16.43
N GLY A 739 29.59 -7.62 16.31
CA GLY A 739 29.07 -6.26 16.43
C GLY A 739 29.21 -5.40 15.17
N ARG A 740 29.78 -5.93 14.09
CA ARG A 740 30.01 -5.22 12.82
C ARG A 740 28.69 -4.78 12.17
N CYS A 741 28.56 -3.51 11.82
CA CYS A 741 27.36 -2.93 11.19
C CYS A 741 27.23 -3.31 9.71
N MET A 742 26.04 -3.73 9.28
CA MET A 742 25.82 -4.37 7.97
C MET A 742 25.02 -3.51 6.97
N LYS A 743 24.30 -2.48 7.42
CA LYS A 743 23.34 -1.69 6.61
C LYS A 743 23.51 -0.18 6.78
N CYS A 744 24.68 0.36 6.42
CA CYS A 744 24.98 1.80 6.54
C CYS A 744 24.17 2.68 5.58
N LEU A 745 23.64 3.81 6.08
CA LEU A 745 22.83 4.79 5.35
C LEU A 745 23.60 6.10 5.12
N GLY A 746 23.03 7.01 4.32
CA GLY A 746 23.51 8.40 4.21
C GLY A 746 24.90 8.56 3.58
N HIS A 747 25.26 7.69 2.64
CA HIS A 747 26.58 7.62 2.00
C HIS A 747 27.76 7.43 2.97
N THR A 748 27.54 6.65 4.03
CA THR A 748 28.58 6.25 4.99
C THR A 748 29.03 4.80 4.79
N GLU A 749 30.24 4.48 5.27
CA GLU A 749 30.85 3.15 5.21
C GLU A 749 31.73 2.86 6.45
N GLY A 750 32.24 1.63 6.53
CA GLY A 750 33.11 1.15 7.61
C GLY A 750 32.37 0.32 8.67
N GLU A 751 33.13 -0.36 9.53
CA GLU A 751 32.65 -1.33 10.52
C GLU A 751 31.52 -0.82 11.44
N ASN A 752 31.50 0.49 11.70
CA ASN A 752 30.50 1.18 12.54
C ASN A 752 29.86 2.34 11.77
N CYS A 753 29.89 2.31 10.43
CA CYS A 753 29.43 3.38 9.54
C CYS A 753 30.10 4.75 9.83
N GLN A 754 31.39 4.74 10.16
CA GLN A 754 32.12 5.87 10.77
C GLN A 754 32.79 6.86 9.80
N ARG A 755 32.65 6.67 8.48
CA ARG A 755 33.29 7.55 7.46
C ARG A 755 32.40 7.72 6.23
N CYS A 756 32.68 8.73 5.41
CA CYS A 756 32.01 8.92 4.12
C CYS A 756 32.54 7.96 3.05
N GLN A 757 31.65 7.55 2.14
CA GLN A 757 31.98 6.77 0.93
C GLN A 757 32.84 7.60 -0.04
N ARG A 758 33.66 6.92 -0.87
CA ARG A 758 34.55 7.61 -1.82
C ARG A 758 33.77 8.52 -2.78
N GLY A 759 34.28 9.73 -3.00
CA GLY A 759 33.61 10.79 -3.76
C GLY A 759 32.76 11.73 -2.91
N PHE A 760 32.56 11.41 -1.62
CA PHE A 760 31.87 12.25 -0.65
C PHE A 760 32.82 12.71 0.47
N PHE A 761 32.54 13.89 1.03
CA PHE A 761 33.27 14.50 2.14
C PHE A 761 32.32 15.07 3.20
N GLY A 762 32.81 15.20 4.43
CA GLY A 762 32.09 15.81 5.54
C GLY A 762 32.35 15.04 6.83
N ASP A 763 31.40 15.12 7.76
CA ASP A 763 31.45 14.37 9.01
C ASP A 763 30.31 13.34 9.03
N ALA A 764 30.68 12.06 8.92
CA ALA A 764 29.74 10.94 8.99
C ALA A 764 29.06 10.83 10.36
N MET A 765 29.68 11.32 11.43
CA MET A 765 29.16 11.26 12.80
C MET A 765 28.23 12.43 13.13
N ASN A 766 28.21 13.48 12.31
CA ASN A 766 27.41 14.68 12.56
C ASN A 766 25.93 14.40 12.32
N GLN A 767 25.08 14.62 13.32
CA GLN A 767 23.64 14.38 13.20
C GLN A 767 22.94 15.32 12.20
N THR A 768 23.56 16.43 11.82
CA THR A 768 22.98 17.44 10.93
C THR A 768 23.11 17.02 9.46
N LEU A 769 21.97 16.83 8.77
CA LEU A 769 21.95 16.39 7.37
C LEU A 769 22.71 17.33 6.42
N SER A 770 22.80 18.62 6.74
CA SER A 770 23.60 19.61 6.00
C SER A 770 25.12 19.52 6.22
N HIS A 771 25.61 18.57 7.02
CA HIS A 771 27.04 18.33 7.30
C HIS A 771 27.47 16.85 7.15
N LYS A 772 26.51 15.91 7.06
CA LYS A 772 26.78 14.56 6.57
C LYS A 772 27.25 14.57 5.11
N CYS A 773 27.95 13.50 4.74
CA CYS A 773 28.65 13.23 3.48
C CYS A 773 28.06 13.88 2.20
N LYS A 774 28.76 14.89 1.66
CA LYS A 774 28.44 15.65 0.44
C LYS A 774 29.38 15.34 -0.73
N PRO A 775 28.93 15.42 -1.99
CA PRO A 775 29.79 15.15 -3.16
C PRO A 775 30.95 16.16 -3.32
N CYS A 776 32.14 15.68 -3.68
CA CYS A 776 33.37 16.47 -3.82
C CYS A 776 33.24 17.70 -4.74
N SER A 777 32.78 17.53 -5.99
CA SER A 777 32.58 18.61 -6.97
C SER A 777 33.83 19.51 -7.18
N CYS A 778 34.94 18.92 -7.65
CA CYS A 778 36.17 19.65 -7.98
C CYS A 778 36.13 20.26 -9.39
N ASN A 779 36.78 21.41 -9.61
CA ASN A 779 36.87 22.04 -10.92
C ASN A 779 38.01 21.42 -11.75
N PRO A 780 37.74 20.81 -12.93
CA PRO A 780 38.76 20.12 -13.73
C PRO A 780 39.81 21.07 -14.33
N ALA A 781 39.55 22.38 -14.44
CA ALA A 781 40.54 23.34 -14.95
C ALA A 781 41.64 23.66 -13.91
N GLY A 782 41.27 23.67 -12.63
CA GLY A 782 42.15 24.07 -11.52
C GLY A 782 42.69 22.91 -10.67
N THR A 783 42.23 21.67 -10.88
CA THR A 783 42.61 20.50 -10.07
C THR A 783 43.78 19.73 -10.69
N ALA A 784 44.78 19.40 -9.87
CA ALA A 784 46.02 18.71 -10.24
C ALA A 784 45.93 17.17 -10.23
N GLY A 785 44.72 16.61 -10.32
CA GLY A 785 44.46 15.18 -10.08
C GLY A 785 43.04 14.75 -10.44
N HIS A 786 42.60 13.61 -9.91
CA HIS A 786 41.30 13.02 -10.25
C HIS A 786 40.14 13.74 -9.54
N VAL A 787 39.09 14.09 -10.30
CA VAL A 787 38.01 15.02 -9.89
C VAL A 787 37.18 14.53 -8.67
N ASN A 788 37.17 13.22 -8.41
CA ASN A 788 36.44 12.62 -7.29
C ASN A 788 37.29 12.46 -6.01
N ASP A 789 38.59 12.76 -6.05
CA ASP A 789 39.50 12.58 -4.93
C ASP A 789 39.76 13.93 -4.22
N CYS A 790 38.84 14.28 -3.31
CA CYS A 790 38.94 15.46 -2.45
C CYS A 790 39.17 15.07 -0.97
N HIS A 791 39.62 16.03 -0.15
CA HIS A 791 39.94 15.79 1.26
C HIS A 791 38.71 15.37 2.09
N PRO A 792 38.68 14.18 2.73
CA PRO A 792 37.45 13.56 3.25
C PRO A 792 36.62 14.35 4.27
N LEU A 793 37.21 15.33 4.97
CA LEU A 793 36.51 16.14 5.98
C LEU A 793 36.14 17.55 5.51
N THR A 794 36.89 18.13 4.57
CA THR A 794 36.74 19.55 4.16
C THR A 794 36.28 19.71 2.72
N GLY A 795 36.37 18.66 1.92
CA GLY A 795 36.06 18.68 0.50
C GLY A 795 37.10 19.44 -0.34
N ASN A 796 38.24 19.83 0.24
CA ASN A 796 39.28 20.54 -0.49
C ASN A 796 39.85 19.64 -1.59
N CYS A 797 39.81 20.13 -2.83
CA CYS A 797 40.42 19.52 -4.00
C CYS A 797 41.91 19.88 -4.06
N HIS A 798 42.71 19.08 -4.76
CA HIS A 798 44.15 19.33 -4.92
C HIS A 798 44.39 20.36 -6.03
N CYS A 799 44.60 21.63 -5.68
CA CYS A 799 44.71 22.71 -6.65
C CYS A 799 46.08 22.83 -7.33
N LEU A 800 46.08 23.37 -8.55
CA LEU A 800 47.27 23.78 -9.29
C LEU A 800 47.94 25.03 -8.67
N SER A 801 49.18 25.30 -9.04
CA SER A 801 49.94 26.46 -8.56
C SER A 801 49.21 27.78 -8.83
N HIS A 802 49.14 28.64 -7.81
CA HIS A 802 48.46 29.94 -7.83
C HIS A 802 46.92 29.87 -8.00
N VAL A 803 46.34 28.69 -7.82
CA VAL A 803 44.90 28.41 -7.84
C VAL A 803 44.41 28.08 -6.42
N THR A 804 43.23 28.60 -6.06
CA THR A 804 42.69 28.58 -4.70
C THR A 804 41.18 28.37 -4.68
N GLY A 805 40.62 28.21 -3.46
CA GLY A 805 39.24 27.82 -3.22
C GLY A 805 39.06 26.30 -3.08
N ARG A 806 37.99 25.86 -2.40
CA ARG A 806 37.72 24.45 -2.06
C ARG A 806 37.68 23.54 -3.30
N ASP A 807 37.11 24.05 -4.37
CA ASP A 807 36.90 23.42 -5.68
C ASP A 807 38.03 23.72 -6.68
N CYS A 808 39.02 24.55 -6.32
CA CYS A 808 40.05 25.09 -7.21
C CYS A 808 39.51 25.99 -8.33
N GLY A 809 38.46 26.78 -8.07
CA GLY A 809 37.85 27.68 -9.06
C GLY A 809 38.45 29.10 -9.18
N ASN A 810 39.38 29.52 -8.31
CA ASN A 810 39.82 30.94 -8.20
C ASN A 810 41.35 31.10 -8.28
N CYS A 811 41.83 32.33 -8.55
CA CYS A 811 43.27 32.67 -8.45
C CYS A 811 43.64 33.17 -7.04
N ASP A 812 44.90 32.98 -6.65
CA ASP A 812 45.47 33.54 -5.41
C ASP A 812 45.50 35.08 -5.40
N VAL A 813 45.48 35.67 -4.19
CA VAL A 813 45.61 37.12 -4.02
C VAL A 813 47.01 37.58 -4.44
N GLY A 814 47.07 38.41 -5.48
CA GLY A 814 48.33 38.73 -6.16
C GLY A 814 48.50 38.02 -7.51
N PHE A 815 47.49 37.25 -7.95
CA PHE A 815 47.44 36.57 -9.25
C PHE A 815 46.09 36.80 -9.96
N PHE A 816 46.05 36.53 -11.27
CA PHE A 816 44.87 36.70 -12.15
C PHE A 816 44.88 35.70 -13.33
N ASP A 817 43.73 35.56 -14.01
CA ASP A 817 43.58 34.84 -15.30
C ASP A 817 43.87 33.31 -15.25
N LEU A 818 42.92 32.55 -14.70
CA LEU A 818 42.96 31.09 -14.51
C LEU A 818 42.85 30.29 -15.82
N LYS A 819 43.87 29.46 -16.11
CA LYS A 819 43.97 28.66 -17.34
C LYS A 819 43.97 27.15 -17.05
N PRO A 820 43.19 26.32 -17.78
CA PRO A 820 43.12 24.87 -17.56
C PRO A 820 44.48 24.18 -17.58
N GLY A 821 44.83 23.46 -16.52
CA GLY A 821 46.09 22.73 -16.42
C GLY A 821 47.34 23.60 -16.22
N VAL A 822 47.21 24.92 -16.07
CA VAL A 822 48.34 25.87 -15.97
C VAL A 822 48.31 26.72 -14.70
N GLY A 823 47.14 27.24 -14.30
CA GLY A 823 47.01 28.14 -13.14
C GLY A 823 46.88 29.63 -13.50
N CYS A 824 47.45 30.53 -12.69
CA CYS A 824 47.25 31.99 -12.76
C CYS A 824 48.56 32.82 -12.79
N ASP A 825 48.50 34.04 -13.33
CA ASP A 825 49.63 34.97 -13.59
C ASP A 825 49.74 36.13 -12.57
N MET A 826 50.92 36.71 -12.31
CA MET A 826 51.19 37.57 -11.13
C MET A 826 51.03 39.10 -11.32
N CYS A 827 50.50 39.79 -10.29
CA CYS A 827 50.40 41.26 -10.12
C CYS A 827 51.77 41.98 -9.98
N LYS A 828 51.82 43.31 -10.23
CA LYS A 828 53.08 44.12 -10.23
C LYS A 828 52.94 45.56 -9.67
N CYS A 829 52.34 45.73 -8.50
CA CYS A 829 51.99 47.04 -7.89
C CYS A 829 53.18 47.79 -7.23
N ASN A 830 53.09 49.11 -7.03
CA ASN A 830 54.15 49.92 -6.38
C ASN A 830 53.99 49.94 -4.84
N LEU A 831 55.00 49.47 -4.13
CA LEU A 831 55.00 49.27 -2.67
C LEU A 831 54.76 50.54 -1.82
N ILE A 832 55.15 51.73 -2.30
CA ILE A 832 55.03 52.96 -1.51
C ILE A 832 53.62 53.55 -1.64
N GLY A 833 53.13 53.66 -2.89
CA GLY A 833 51.87 54.33 -3.19
C GLY A 833 50.64 53.41 -3.26
N SER A 834 50.80 52.11 -3.54
CA SER A 834 49.71 51.13 -3.35
C SER A 834 49.53 50.82 -1.88
N SER A 835 48.28 50.56 -1.49
CA SER A 835 47.91 50.00 -0.19
C SER A 835 48.39 48.55 -0.03
N SER A 836 48.40 47.77 -1.12
CA SER A 836 48.72 46.33 -1.17
C SER A 836 49.32 45.90 -2.52
N MET A 837 49.92 44.71 -2.58
CA MET A 837 50.32 44.05 -3.84
C MET A 837 49.17 43.32 -4.56
N ALA A 838 48.01 43.22 -3.92
CA ALA A 838 46.80 42.66 -4.52
C ALA A 838 46.33 43.51 -5.72
N CYS A 839 45.87 42.83 -6.77
CA CYS A 839 45.26 43.44 -7.94
C CYS A 839 44.02 42.64 -8.39
N HIS A 840 43.19 43.22 -9.26
CA HIS A 840 41.92 42.61 -9.67
C HIS A 840 42.12 41.25 -10.40
N PRO A 841 41.47 40.15 -9.98
CA PRO A 841 41.80 38.75 -10.34
C PRO A 841 41.49 38.35 -11.80
N ILE A 842 41.02 39.30 -12.62
CA ILE A 842 40.82 39.13 -14.07
C ILE A 842 41.58 40.20 -14.88
N THR A 843 41.95 41.36 -14.30
CA THR A 843 42.38 42.54 -15.08
C THR A 843 43.61 43.29 -14.58
N GLY A 844 44.16 42.94 -13.41
CA GLY A 844 45.47 43.42 -13.00
C GLY A 844 45.57 44.83 -12.39
N GLN A 845 44.47 45.51 -12.07
CA GLN A 845 44.48 46.87 -11.47
C GLN A 845 44.80 46.86 -9.96
N CYS A 846 45.69 47.74 -9.49
CA CYS A 846 46.11 47.86 -8.08
C CYS A 846 45.26 48.87 -7.27
N VAL A 847 45.43 48.88 -5.94
CA VAL A 847 44.65 49.72 -5.00
C VAL A 847 45.53 50.79 -4.35
N CYS A 848 45.23 52.07 -4.58
CA CYS A 848 46.08 53.20 -4.14
C CYS A 848 45.82 53.68 -2.70
N ARG A 849 46.84 54.29 -2.06
CA ARG A 849 46.73 54.88 -0.72
C ARG A 849 45.92 56.18 -0.70
N ALA A 850 45.41 56.55 0.47
CA ALA A 850 44.76 57.84 0.67
C ALA A 850 45.71 58.99 0.28
N GLY A 851 45.31 59.76 -0.72
CA GLY A 851 46.15 60.83 -1.28
C GLY A 851 47.03 60.42 -2.46
N VAL A 852 46.90 59.20 -3.02
CA VAL A 852 47.78 58.66 -4.08
C VAL A 852 47.00 58.10 -5.28
N GLU A 853 47.59 58.15 -6.48
CA GLU A 853 46.99 57.73 -7.76
C GLU A 853 47.96 56.96 -8.69
N GLY A 854 47.42 56.22 -9.68
CA GLY A 854 48.15 55.42 -10.68
C GLY A 854 47.52 54.04 -10.97
N ARG A 855 47.98 53.31 -12.02
CA ARG A 855 47.64 51.86 -12.15
C ARG A 855 48.39 51.03 -11.11
N LEU A 856 49.63 51.44 -10.82
CA LEU A 856 50.51 50.80 -9.82
C LEU A 856 50.56 51.61 -8.52
N CYS A 857 50.06 52.85 -8.55
CA CYS A 857 49.92 53.83 -7.48
C CYS A 857 51.26 54.46 -7.08
N GLU A 858 51.56 55.66 -7.60
CA GLU A 858 52.93 56.20 -7.62
C GLU A 858 53.10 57.71 -7.28
N SER A 859 52.04 58.53 -7.25
CA SER A 859 52.14 60.01 -7.06
C SER A 859 51.11 60.60 -6.07
N CYS A 860 51.37 61.77 -5.47
CA CYS A 860 50.40 62.46 -4.59
C CYS A 860 49.34 63.27 -5.35
N ARG A 861 48.10 63.26 -4.83
CA ARG A 861 47.03 64.23 -5.18
C ARG A 861 47.28 65.62 -4.57
N VAL A 862 46.72 66.64 -5.21
CA VAL A 862 46.76 68.06 -4.77
C VAL A 862 46.01 68.30 -3.45
N GLY A 863 46.48 69.25 -2.64
CA GLY A 863 45.93 69.57 -1.30
C GLY A 863 46.51 68.71 -0.17
N PHE A 864 47.36 67.75 -0.52
CA PHE A 864 48.04 66.84 0.38
C PHE A 864 49.56 66.92 0.15
N PHE A 865 50.37 66.63 1.18
CA PHE A 865 51.83 66.76 1.12
C PHE A 865 52.55 65.56 1.74
N GLY A 866 53.85 65.42 1.44
CA GLY A 866 54.71 64.38 2.00
C GLY A 866 54.35 62.97 1.53
N PHE A 867 54.62 62.67 0.25
CA PHE A 867 54.47 61.32 -0.31
C PHE A 867 55.19 60.29 0.56
N SER A 868 54.45 59.31 1.06
CA SER A 868 54.96 58.35 2.04
C SER A 868 54.13 57.07 2.05
N SER A 869 54.58 56.07 2.82
CA SER A 869 53.81 54.86 3.12
C SER A 869 52.49 55.12 3.88
N ARG A 870 52.28 56.35 4.41
CA ARG A 870 51.00 56.80 4.97
C ARG A 870 50.09 57.45 3.92
N GLY A 871 50.41 57.30 2.64
CA GLY A 871 49.88 58.12 1.57
C GLY A 871 50.42 59.55 1.68
N CYS A 872 49.58 60.53 1.36
CA CYS A 872 49.90 61.96 1.48
C CYS A 872 49.01 62.58 2.58
N ARG A 873 49.50 63.59 3.31
CA ARG A 873 48.78 64.16 4.46
C ARG A 873 48.01 65.42 4.08
N ALA A 874 46.78 65.56 4.57
CA ALA A 874 46.02 66.80 4.42
C ALA A 874 46.66 67.92 5.27
N CYS A 875 46.63 69.15 4.76
CA CYS A 875 47.30 70.29 5.38
C CYS A 875 46.58 70.89 6.59
N ASN A 876 45.24 70.90 6.58
CA ASN A 876 44.37 71.35 7.69
C ASN A 876 44.83 72.66 8.34
N CYS A 877 44.81 73.76 7.58
CA CYS A 877 45.00 75.12 8.10
C CYS A 877 43.64 75.74 8.44
N ASP A 878 43.57 76.58 9.49
CA ASP A 878 42.32 77.24 9.84
C ASP A 878 41.96 78.31 8.78
N PRO A 879 40.75 78.29 8.20
CA PRO A 879 40.39 79.18 7.09
C PRO A 879 40.22 80.65 7.49
N MET A 880 40.01 80.95 8.78
CA MET A 880 39.89 82.32 9.30
C MET A 880 41.28 82.85 9.71
N GLY A 881 42.02 82.07 10.49
CA GLY A 881 43.34 82.43 11.00
C GLY A 881 44.48 82.35 9.97
N SER A 882 44.32 81.59 8.88
CA SER A 882 45.40 81.31 7.90
C SER A 882 45.27 82.06 6.58
N VAL A 883 46.31 81.96 5.73
CA VAL A 883 46.37 82.53 4.37
C VAL A 883 46.11 81.51 3.25
N SER A 884 46.40 80.22 3.44
CA SER A 884 46.26 79.17 2.40
C SER A 884 45.91 77.81 3.00
N MET A 885 45.16 77.00 2.24
CA MET A 885 44.88 75.60 2.60
C MET A 885 46.02 74.64 2.21
N GLN A 886 46.88 75.01 1.25
CA GLN A 886 48.10 74.26 0.96
C GLN A 886 49.24 74.80 1.85
N CYS A 887 49.67 73.95 2.76
CA CYS A 887 50.79 74.14 3.67
C CYS A 887 52.13 73.78 3.03
N HIS A 888 53.22 74.22 3.66
CA HIS A 888 54.59 73.80 3.31
C HIS A 888 54.85 72.34 3.69
N GLY A 889 55.95 71.76 3.21
CA GLY A 889 56.31 70.34 3.43
C GLY A 889 56.48 69.90 4.89
N ASN A 890 56.44 70.83 5.85
CA ASN A 890 56.47 70.58 7.30
C ASN A 890 55.07 70.59 7.96
N GLY A 891 54.00 70.96 7.25
CA GLY A 891 52.63 71.03 7.80
C GLY A 891 52.26 72.32 8.55
N THR A 892 53.14 73.33 8.58
CA THR A 892 52.85 74.63 9.22
C THR A 892 52.00 75.53 8.32
N CYS A 893 51.11 76.30 8.95
CA CYS A 893 50.22 77.26 8.31
C CYS A 893 50.69 78.69 8.60
N LEU A 894 50.31 79.64 7.74
CA LEU A 894 50.75 81.04 7.83
C LEU A 894 49.64 81.93 8.39
N CYS A 895 49.88 82.57 9.53
CA CYS A 895 48.84 83.17 10.39
C CYS A 895 48.62 84.68 10.23
N ARG A 896 47.44 85.14 10.66
CA ARG A 896 47.04 86.56 10.75
C ARG A 896 47.28 87.13 12.16
N GLN A 897 47.37 88.46 12.26
CA GLN A 897 47.70 89.15 13.52
C GLN A 897 46.62 88.96 14.60
N GLY A 898 47.04 88.90 15.87
CA GLY A 898 46.17 88.58 17.03
C GLY A 898 45.88 87.09 17.21
N PHE A 899 46.09 86.28 16.16
CA PHE A 899 45.95 84.83 16.20
C PHE A 899 47.33 84.16 16.28
N VAL A 900 47.49 83.22 17.20
CA VAL A 900 48.72 82.46 17.44
C VAL A 900 48.46 80.95 17.46
N GLY A 901 49.50 80.16 17.22
CA GLY A 901 49.42 78.70 17.12
C GLY A 901 49.79 78.17 15.73
N TYR A 902 50.21 76.91 15.63
CA TYR A 902 50.70 76.31 14.38
C TYR A 902 49.60 76.12 13.31
N LYS A 903 48.32 76.19 13.72
CA LYS A 903 47.14 76.26 12.85
C LYS A 903 46.40 77.61 12.94
N CYS A 904 46.97 78.60 13.63
CA CYS A 904 46.43 79.96 13.77
C CYS A 904 45.12 80.02 14.60
N ASP A 905 45.04 79.22 15.66
CA ASP A 905 43.80 78.82 16.34
C ASP A 905 43.52 79.48 17.72
N LYS A 906 44.37 80.40 18.21
CA LYS A 906 44.29 80.91 19.61
C LYS A 906 44.56 82.41 19.75
N CYS A 907 44.04 83.00 20.83
CA CYS A 907 44.32 84.37 21.26
C CYS A 907 45.56 84.49 22.16
N GLU A 908 46.12 85.70 22.23
CA GLU A 908 47.26 86.08 23.07
C GLU A 908 46.85 86.48 24.51
N ILE A 909 47.80 86.56 25.46
CA ILE A 909 47.50 86.89 26.88
C ILE A 909 47.09 88.36 27.02
N ASN A 910 46.25 88.67 28.03
CA ASN A 910 45.42 89.88 28.20
C ASN A 910 44.29 90.04 27.18
N TYR A 911 44.34 89.37 26.03
CA TYR A 911 43.24 89.29 25.09
C TYR A 911 42.32 88.10 25.44
N PHE A 912 41.01 88.37 25.54
CA PHE A 912 39.98 87.33 25.59
C PHE A 912 39.42 87.09 24.17
N HIS A 913 38.95 85.87 23.90
CA HIS A 913 38.22 85.58 22.67
C HIS A 913 36.80 86.17 22.80
N ASN A 914 36.53 87.28 22.13
CA ASN A 914 35.18 87.80 21.98
C ASN A 914 34.37 86.82 21.11
N ARG A 915 33.29 86.27 21.67
CA ARG A 915 32.45 85.25 21.03
C ARG A 915 31.51 85.79 19.96
N GLU A 916 31.31 87.10 19.87
CA GLU A 916 30.44 87.73 18.87
C GLU A 916 31.24 88.14 17.62
N THR A 917 32.47 88.64 17.80
CA THR A 917 33.37 89.03 16.70
C THR A 917 34.25 87.88 16.20
N HIS A 918 34.30 86.77 16.94
CA HIS A 918 35.23 85.65 16.76
C HIS A 918 36.71 86.08 16.69
N GLN A 919 37.06 87.16 17.40
CA GLN A 919 38.37 87.78 17.43
C GLN A 919 38.86 87.97 18.88
N CYS A 920 40.12 88.39 19.02
CA CYS A 920 40.81 88.53 20.29
C CYS A 920 40.85 90.01 20.72
N GLU A 921 40.34 90.35 21.91
CA GLU A 921 40.12 91.73 22.39
C GLU A 921 40.54 91.89 23.89
N GLU A 922 40.97 93.08 24.36
CA GLU A 922 41.71 93.22 25.65
C GLU A 922 40.85 93.47 26.93
N CYS A 923 41.38 93.15 28.13
CA CYS A 923 40.64 93.09 29.41
C CYS A 923 40.73 94.33 30.35
N PRO A 924 39.77 94.54 31.29
CA PRO A 924 39.67 95.78 32.12
C PRO A 924 40.41 95.79 33.49
N VAL A 925 40.63 97.01 34.00
CA VAL A 925 41.59 97.35 35.09
C VAL A 925 41.36 96.69 36.46
N CYS A 926 40.11 96.50 36.92
CA CYS A 926 39.82 96.12 38.31
C CYS A 926 40.44 94.76 38.74
N TYR A 927 40.72 93.90 37.78
CA TYR A 927 41.39 92.60 37.98
C TYR A 927 42.78 92.72 38.65
N SER A 928 43.46 93.85 38.46
CA SER A 928 44.83 94.09 38.97
C SER A 928 44.95 94.18 40.50
N LEU A 929 43.89 94.58 41.22
CA LEU A 929 43.98 94.88 42.66
C LEU A 929 43.88 93.64 43.55
N VAL A 930 43.10 92.62 43.16
CA VAL A 930 42.84 91.43 43.98
C VAL A 930 44.09 90.55 44.15
N MET A 931 44.95 90.50 43.12
CA MET A 931 46.15 89.66 43.08
C MET A 931 47.16 89.93 44.22
N LYS A 932 47.11 91.09 44.87
CA LYS A 932 48.16 91.51 45.82
C LYS A 932 47.98 90.99 47.25
N GLN A 933 46.78 90.53 47.62
CA GLN A 933 46.44 90.14 49.00
C GLN A 933 46.69 88.63 49.29
N VAL A 934 46.69 87.79 48.25
CA VAL A 934 46.60 86.33 48.36
C VAL A 934 47.96 85.65 48.62
N SER A 935 49.08 86.33 48.37
CA SER A 935 50.41 85.73 48.25
C SER A 935 51.17 85.44 49.55
N LEU A 936 50.61 85.74 50.74
CA LEU A 936 51.37 85.78 52.00
C LEU A 936 51.10 84.66 53.02
N TYR A 937 50.19 83.71 52.77
CA TYR A 937 49.66 82.84 53.86
C TYR A 937 49.79 81.30 53.69
N SER A 938 50.61 80.80 52.76
CA SER A 938 50.74 79.34 52.52
C SER A 938 52.19 78.88 52.36
N SER A 939 52.90 78.68 53.47
CA SER A 939 54.31 78.24 53.47
C SER A 939 54.71 77.32 54.63
N ASN A 940 53.90 76.29 54.97
CA ASN A 940 54.36 75.24 55.89
C ASN A 940 53.64 73.88 55.73
N ALA A 941 54.28 72.91 55.05
CA ALA A 941 54.14 71.45 55.23
C ALA A 941 54.94 70.71 54.13
N ASN A 942 55.91 69.86 54.51
CA ASN A 942 56.67 69.00 53.59
C ASN A 942 56.28 67.53 53.78
N THR A 943 55.72 66.87 52.75
CA THR A 943 55.71 65.39 52.64
C THR A 943 55.57 64.91 51.19
N ARG A 944 56.25 63.79 50.89
CA ARG A 944 56.19 62.92 49.71
C ARG A 944 56.61 61.51 50.19
N PRO A 945 56.43 60.41 49.40
CA PRO A 945 55.25 60.02 48.64
C PRO A 945 54.93 58.50 48.82
N VAL A 946 53.67 58.06 48.66
CA VAL A 946 53.34 56.61 48.51
C VAL A 946 52.18 56.42 47.53
N ASN A 947 52.25 55.37 46.70
CA ASN A 947 51.16 54.94 45.81
C ASN A 947 50.18 54.00 46.53
N ALA A 948 48.89 54.13 46.24
CA ALA A 948 47.94 53.03 46.32
C ALA A 948 46.88 53.19 45.23
N SER A 949 46.57 52.11 44.51
CA SER A 949 45.49 52.06 43.51
C SER A 949 44.28 51.29 44.06
N SER A 950 43.14 51.46 43.40
CA SER A 950 42.01 50.50 43.33
C SER A 950 40.84 50.61 44.32
N LEU A 951 39.63 50.58 43.73
CA LEU A 951 38.38 49.95 44.19
C LEU A 951 37.62 50.50 45.43
N ALA A 952 36.47 51.13 45.14
CA ALA A 952 35.29 51.23 46.01
C ALA A 952 34.06 51.64 45.17
N PHE A 953 32.80 51.29 45.48
CA PHE A 953 32.23 50.10 46.13
C PHE A 953 30.75 50.00 45.68
N SER A 954 30.01 48.92 46.00
CA SER A 954 28.60 48.75 45.58
C SER A 954 27.66 48.31 46.71
N SER A 955 26.35 48.32 46.41
CA SER A 955 25.21 47.83 47.23
C SER A 955 24.76 48.69 48.42
N GLY A 956 23.47 48.58 48.76
CA GLY A 956 22.82 49.32 49.87
C GLY A 956 21.35 49.70 49.59
N ASN A 957 20.43 48.74 49.66
CA ASN A 957 18.99 49.00 49.44
C ASN A 957 18.30 49.55 50.70
N ALA A 958 17.55 50.66 50.57
CA ALA A 958 16.61 51.15 51.59
C ALA A 958 15.42 51.91 50.96
N LYS A 959 14.36 51.19 50.59
CA LYS A 959 13.01 51.73 50.30
C LYS A 959 12.05 51.23 51.39
N ILE A 960 11.28 52.13 52.00
CA ILE A 960 10.16 51.99 52.97
C ILE A 960 10.05 53.37 53.66
N LEU A 961 8.93 54.06 53.89
CA LEU A 961 7.48 54.01 53.54
C LEU A 961 7.10 55.46 53.08
N VAL A 962 5.90 55.93 52.71
CA VAL A 962 4.47 55.52 52.67
C VAL A 962 3.98 55.87 51.25
N SER A 963 3.19 55.12 50.46
CA SER A 963 1.96 54.32 50.67
C SER A 963 0.61 55.08 50.60
N VAL A 964 0.28 55.63 49.43
CA VAL A 964 -1.10 55.75 48.91
C VAL A 964 -1.06 55.50 47.40
N ALA A 965 -1.79 54.58 46.77
CA ALA A 965 -2.47 53.36 47.26
C ALA A 965 -2.56 52.34 46.10
N LEU A 966 -3.11 51.14 46.36
CA LEU A 966 -3.24 50.03 45.41
C LEU A 966 -3.88 50.41 44.06
N LYS A 967 -3.31 49.94 42.93
CA LYS A 967 -3.92 48.89 42.08
C LYS A 967 -3.10 48.57 40.80
N TYR A 968 -3.05 47.28 40.46
CA TYR A 968 -2.88 46.65 39.14
C TYR A 968 -1.52 46.87 38.42
N ILE A 969 -0.71 45.82 38.16
CA ILE A 969 -0.88 44.75 37.13
C ILE A 969 -0.66 45.29 35.71
N LEU A 970 0.22 44.75 34.86
CA LEU A 970 1.40 43.84 34.97
C LEU A 970 2.02 43.80 33.54
N LYS A 971 3.29 43.38 33.40
CA LYS A 971 3.92 42.93 32.12
C LYS A 971 3.73 43.83 30.88
N LYS A 972 4.76 44.63 30.58
CA LYS A 972 5.73 44.19 29.57
C LYS A 972 7.14 44.64 29.96
#